data_AF-A0A1W5YVX4-F1
#
_entry.id   AF-A0A1W5YVX4-F1
#
_cell.length_a   1.000
_cell.length_b   1.000
_cell.length_c   1.000
_cell.angle_alpha   90.00
_cell.angle_beta   90.00
_cell.angle_gamma   90.00
#
_symmetry.space_group_name_H-M   'P 1'
#
loop_
_entity.id
_entity.type
_entity.pdbx_description
1 polymer ?
#
loop_
_entity_poly.entity_id
_entity_poly.type
_entity_poly.pdbx_seq_one_letter_code
_entity_poly.pdbx_strand_id
1 'polypeptide(L)'
;MSLAQVHHISAAAGDESAEGRFTAVGHGVTAALLAELEPLFAYVLPDGAPHRPTDAELRSLPQAFTYAVLSDGSRAVGRTAPARGEASAPVRFHTHAVHIPAGVPLPGGRLPVEAWRSSHWATVTPPGGAAPSDPLGTLPPGPAPVREGLDDFAVSRGPWLAAVLADLRRAGEEAPAGGPVVLVERRSADVARWLALAAIALPRESAERLTFTTYTRRPGSSPLRVAGVAPQDAAAAREAGLRVHVCADRPPVEATEDIWARTAARVWRSRAPELFQEARGLPGDPFAAGPLAVVALCAGVGLGSEERAAAAAWAAERPYALDAKRVGRLVEALTSPGIDDRTGSEFDAVGRLFGALDGRCPASVTAPLAAMLVTEAVRGGNGSLELPRPDAFVGPEGEAIAGVLGPEILTELESAAGGLRPVARTVQLLRVARLLGLNTRDLLPGVTTRLAPALLREAGAEAERAGGSGTAGGPEGAEGTAGSPETPATPGAAGTTGTPATPGAATSPEATGPSGTPIPPGAPGPSGTAGSPAVPAFAPALLELLDEQFDVRTALLGALDRIAPEDPGAVARLLERVALPFTGTQALPHLRMCAEAPGAMTTLGRDRTALWHRILRAAGLSPFAEPLVLRTAAGLVWEDRAPTVEEARLLLEAATSDAHRAAGTWSRLADAALGAPADAEEAETLAHDLLRAFPQEIGGRERAALQLLALCRDLRTGAPEPGWADRVRTLRDRATPLEPPVQERASISLAERLLAPDRPGAELYAFVRSDDTDLIAAYDRAARTEPTRTRLRTRPAYAADCFTVWTAHPHAGPAWTATAAALLEEVLRPAVRSMGAELVAEVEETVGRTGSSGRANAFRDWNRSRALGRLGRRIVGRVRRG
;
A
#
# COMPACT_ATOMS: atom_id res chain seq x y z
N MET A 1 12.57 -62.14 31.05
CA MET A 1 12.85 -61.88 29.62
C MET A 1 14.34 -61.80 29.43
N SER A 2 14.88 -62.36 28.37
CA SER A 2 16.30 -62.62 28.26
C SER A 2 16.84 -62.10 26.94
N LEU A 3 17.75 -61.12 26.97
CA LEU A 3 18.29 -60.46 25.78
C LEU A 3 19.50 -61.22 25.25
N ALA A 4 19.55 -61.42 23.93
CA ALA A 4 20.68 -62.09 23.28
C ALA A 4 21.88 -61.14 23.16
N GLN A 5 23.08 -61.69 23.35
CA GLN A 5 24.35 -60.95 23.34
C GLN A 5 25.18 -61.36 22.13
N VAL A 6 25.92 -60.41 21.54
CA VAL A 6 26.78 -60.62 20.37
C VAL A 6 28.13 -59.96 20.63
N HIS A 7 29.21 -60.70 20.39
CA HIS A 7 30.59 -60.20 20.46
C HIS A 7 31.24 -60.25 19.08
N HIS A 8 31.73 -59.11 18.62
CA HIS A 8 32.39 -58.96 17.33
C HIS A 8 33.79 -58.37 17.51
N ILE A 9 34.75 -58.84 16.74
CA ILE A 9 36.09 -58.24 16.64
C ILE A 9 36.23 -57.69 15.22
N SER A 10 36.38 -56.37 15.11
CA SER A 10 36.63 -55.71 13.83
C SER A 10 38.01 -56.07 13.29
N ALA A 11 38.13 -56.08 11.96
CA ALA A 11 39.39 -56.16 11.24
C ALA A 11 40.40 -55.10 11.72
N ALA A 12 41.69 -55.43 11.67
CA ALA A 12 42.76 -54.52 12.00
C ALA A 12 42.86 -53.38 10.97
N ALA A 13 43.14 -52.16 11.42
CA ALA A 13 43.30 -51.02 10.51
C ALA A 13 44.54 -51.23 9.63
N GLY A 14 44.36 -51.27 8.30
CA GLY A 14 45.42 -51.38 7.30
C GLY A 14 45.56 -52.74 6.61
N ASP A 15 44.72 -53.71 6.94
CA ASP A 15 44.69 -55.01 6.27
C ASP A 15 43.36 -55.16 5.51
N GLU A 16 43.33 -54.76 4.23
CA GLU A 16 42.14 -54.87 3.37
C GLU A 16 41.70 -56.33 3.15
N SER A 17 42.50 -57.30 3.61
CA SER A 17 42.24 -58.75 3.49
C SER A 17 41.68 -59.41 4.76
N ALA A 18 41.65 -58.70 5.89
CA ALA A 18 41.11 -59.24 7.14
C ALA A 18 39.62 -58.90 7.27
N GLU A 19 38.74 -59.89 7.25
CA GLU A 19 37.32 -59.72 7.54
C GLU A 19 37.05 -59.65 9.06
N GLY A 20 36.05 -58.88 9.47
CA GLY A 20 35.56 -58.88 10.85
C GLY A 20 35.05 -60.26 11.24
N ARG A 21 35.09 -60.60 12.53
CA ARG A 21 34.57 -61.91 12.99
C ARG A 21 33.72 -61.80 14.23
N PHE A 22 32.56 -62.46 14.20
CA PHE A 22 31.78 -62.73 15.40
C PHE A 22 32.48 -63.82 16.21
N THR A 23 32.69 -63.55 17.50
CA THR A 23 33.46 -64.41 18.41
C THR A 23 32.60 -65.11 19.45
N ALA A 24 31.40 -64.59 19.71
CA ALA A 24 30.38 -65.24 20.53
C ALA A 24 29.00 -64.68 20.14
N VAL A 25 28.01 -65.56 19.97
CA VAL A 25 26.65 -65.20 19.54
C VAL A 25 25.64 -65.89 20.46
N GLY A 26 24.72 -65.10 21.02
CA GLY A 26 23.65 -65.56 21.89
C GLY A 26 22.54 -66.27 21.11
N HIS A 27 21.76 -67.09 21.83
CA HIS A 27 20.65 -67.84 21.24
C HIS A 27 19.58 -66.89 20.69
N GLY A 28 19.07 -67.17 19.48
CA GLY A 28 18.02 -66.37 18.84
C GLY A 28 18.51 -65.32 17.83
N VAL A 29 19.82 -65.13 17.68
CA VAL A 29 20.42 -64.25 16.65
C VAL A 29 20.68 -65.05 15.37
N THR A 30 20.06 -64.65 14.26
CA THR A 30 20.17 -65.34 12.96
C THR A 30 21.36 -64.85 12.14
N ALA A 31 21.79 -65.63 11.13
CA ALA A 31 22.86 -65.21 10.22
C ALA A 31 22.51 -63.93 9.43
N ALA A 32 21.24 -63.75 9.06
CA ALA A 32 20.77 -62.53 8.40
C ALA A 32 20.93 -61.29 9.31
N LEU A 33 20.62 -61.46 10.61
CA LEU A 33 20.81 -60.41 11.60
C LEU A 33 22.30 -60.07 11.78
N LEU A 34 23.17 -61.08 11.82
CA LEU A 34 24.62 -60.85 11.91
C LEU A 34 25.16 -60.07 10.71
N ALA A 35 24.70 -60.39 9.49
CA ALA A 35 25.07 -59.67 8.28
C ALA A 35 24.60 -58.20 8.30
N GLU A 36 23.43 -57.91 8.87
CA GLU A 36 22.93 -56.55 9.05
C GLU A 36 23.70 -55.78 10.15
N LEU A 37 24.13 -56.47 11.21
CA LEU A 37 24.86 -55.88 12.34
C LEU A 37 26.33 -55.56 12.03
N GLU A 38 27.00 -56.35 11.20
CA GLU A 38 28.43 -56.21 10.93
C GLU A 38 28.83 -54.80 10.41
N PRO A 39 28.15 -54.20 9.41
CA PRO A 39 28.45 -52.85 8.96
C PRO A 39 28.25 -51.77 10.03
N LEU A 40 27.33 -51.98 10.99
CA LEU A 40 27.05 -51.06 12.09
C LEU A 40 28.17 -51.02 13.14
N PHE A 41 29.01 -52.06 13.17
CA PHE A 41 30.11 -52.23 14.13
C PHE A 41 31.49 -52.00 13.52
N ALA A 42 31.55 -51.66 12.23
CA ALA A 42 32.77 -51.24 11.57
C ALA A 42 33.39 -50.03 12.29
N TYR A 43 34.69 -50.09 12.57
CA TYR A 43 35.41 -49.03 13.25
C TYR A 43 36.66 -48.66 12.46
N VAL A 44 36.87 -47.36 12.26
CA VAL A 44 38.04 -46.79 11.59
C VAL A 44 38.77 -45.88 12.56
N LEU A 45 40.10 -45.98 12.66
CA LEU A 45 40.90 -45.14 13.55
C LEU A 45 40.85 -43.65 13.15
N PRO A 46 40.81 -42.73 14.13
CA PRO A 46 41.05 -41.30 13.88
C PRO A 46 42.38 -41.07 13.17
N ASP A 47 42.43 -40.11 12.24
CA ASP A 47 43.70 -39.70 11.64
C ASP A 47 44.70 -39.23 12.72
N GLY A 48 45.96 -39.64 12.56
CA GLY A 48 47.03 -39.35 13.50
C GLY A 48 47.07 -40.26 14.74
N ALA A 49 46.24 -41.31 14.83
CA ALA A 49 46.36 -42.29 15.90
C ALA A 49 47.72 -43.01 15.84
N PRO A 50 48.44 -43.16 16.98
CA PRO A 50 49.75 -43.79 16.99
C PRO A 50 49.66 -45.24 16.56
N HIS A 51 50.62 -45.69 15.74
CA HIS A 51 50.68 -47.08 15.28
C HIS A 51 50.81 -48.08 16.43
N ARG A 52 51.39 -47.70 17.59
CA ARG A 52 51.42 -48.54 18.81
C ARG A 52 51.03 -47.69 20.03
N PRO A 53 49.74 -47.57 20.36
CA PRO A 53 49.30 -46.79 21.50
C PRO A 53 49.71 -47.44 22.82
N THR A 54 50.16 -46.62 23.77
CA THR A 54 50.21 -46.94 25.20
C THR A 54 48.82 -47.23 25.75
N ASP A 55 48.71 -47.79 26.96
CA ASP A 55 47.40 -48.00 27.62
C ASP A 55 46.64 -46.72 27.90
N ALA A 56 47.33 -45.59 28.05
CA ALA A 56 46.70 -44.29 28.18
C ALA A 56 46.13 -43.81 26.84
N GLU A 57 46.90 -43.94 25.76
CA GLU A 57 46.47 -43.58 24.39
C GLU A 57 45.33 -44.48 23.91
N LEU A 58 45.39 -45.79 24.15
CA LEU A 58 44.34 -46.74 23.79
C LEU A 58 43.01 -46.40 24.48
N ARG A 59 43.05 -46.01 25.77
CA ARG A 59 41.86 -45.56 26.51
C ARG A 59 41.35 -44.20 26.06
N SER A 60 42.20 -43.39 25.42
CA SER A 60 41.84 -42.06 24.91
C SER A 60 41.18 -42.09 23.53
N LEU A 61 41.31 -43.20 22.80
CA LEU A 61 40.66 -43.38 21.50
C LEU A 61 39.12 -43.33 21.65
N PRO A 62 38.40 -42.79 20.65
CA PRO A 62 36.95 -42.75 20.65
C PRO A 62 36.31 -44.12 20.87
N GLN A 63 35.16 -44.12 21.51
CA GLN A 63 34.33 -45.32 21.65
C GLN A 63 33.06 -45.10 20.85
N ALA A 64 32.66 -46.10 20.07
CA ALA A 64 31.41 -46.03 19.33
C ALA A 64 30.31 -46.73 20.14
N PHE A 65 29.29 -46.00 20.54
CA PHE A 65 28.02 -46.52 20.99
C PHE A 65 27.07 -46.50 19.83
N THR A 66 26.48 -47.63 19.50
CA THR A 66 25.55 -47.75 18.39
C THR A 66 24.19 -48.18 18.91
N TYR A 67 23.14 -47.47 18.50
CA TYR A 67 21.76 -47.90 18.61
C TYR A 67 21.12 -47.88 17.22
N ALA A 68 20.60 -49.03 16.80
CA ALA A 68 20.00 -49.22 15.49
C ALA A 68 18.66 -49.94 15.58
N VAL A 69 17.78 -49.62 14.63
CA VAL A 69 16.57 -50.39 14.33
C VAL A 69 16.89 -51.20 13.08
N LEU A 70 16.58 -52.49 13.12
CA LEU A 70 16.93 -53.47 12.10
C LEU A 70 15.73 -53.73 11.18
N SER A 71 15.99 -54.38 10.04
CA SER A 71 15.01 -54.64 8.98
C SER A 71 13.78 -55.44 9.44
N ASP A 72 13.94 -56.30 10.45
CA ASP A 72 12.88 -57.09 11.07
C ASP A 72 12.10 -56.32 12.17
N GLY A 73 12.41 -55.04 12.37
CA GLY A 73 11.83 -54.20 13.41
C GLY A 73 12.41 -54.43 14.81
N SER A 74 13.37 -55.35 14.96
CA SER A 74 14.16 -55.52 16.17
C SER A 74 15.19 -54.39 16.31
N ARG A 75 15.84 -54.32 17.48
CA ARG A 75 16.77 -53.23 17.80
C ARG A 75 18.10 -53.81 18.30
N ALA A 76 19.18 -53.10 18.05
CA ALA A 76 20.50 -53.44 18.58
C ALA A 76 21.11 -52.25 19.32
N VAL A 77 21.70 -52.54 20.48
CA VAL A 77 22.51 -51.59 21.25
C VAL A 77 23.89 -52.19 21.43
N GLY A 78 24.94 -51.52 20.99
CA GLY A 78 26.31 -52.04 21.08
C GLY A 78 27.34 -50.99 21.42
N ARG A 79 28.43 -51.45 22.05
CA ARG A 79 29.61 -50.64 22.34
C ARG A 79 30.81 -51.27 21.66
N THR A 80 31.41 -50.52 20.74
CA THR A 80 32.70 -50.83 20.12
C THR A 80 33.79 -50.04 20.83
N ALA A 81 34.75 -50.75 21.43
CA ALA A 81 35.85 -50.19 22.18
C ALA A 81 37.20 -50.67 21.61
N PRO A 82 38.22 -49.80 21.63
CA PRO A 82 39.59 -50.19 21.31
C PRO A 82 40.12 -51.20 22.34
N ALA A 83 40.74 -52.26 21.84
CA ALA A 83 41.34 -53.33 22.60
C ALA A 83 42.78 -53.57 22.11
N ARG A 84 43.63 -54.09 23.00
CA ARG A 84 45.01 -54.42 22.63
C ARG A 84 45.01 -55.59 21.64
N GLY A 85 45.68 -55.40 20.52
CA GLY A 85 45.81 -56.42 19.48
C GLY A 85 47.14 -57.17 19.53
N GLU A 86 47.41 -57.92 18.46
CA GLU A 86 48.63 -58.72 18.28
C GLU A 86 49.75 -57.89 17.61
N ALA A 87 50.97 -58.41 17.55
CA ALA A 87 52.15 -57.66 17.09
C ALA A 87 52.04 -57.05 15.68
N SER A 88 51.31 -57.70 14.77
CA SER A 88 51.03 -57.24 13.40
C SER A 88 49.89 -56.23 13.31
N ALA A 89 49.02 -56.19 14.32
CA ALA A 89 47.82 -55.36 14.40
C ALA A 89 47.63 -54.88 15.86
N PRO A 90 48.42 -53.90 16.31
CA PRO A 90 48.55 -53.54 17.74
C PRO A 90 47.26 -52.98 18.36
N VAL A 91 46.30 -52.53 17.53
CA VAL A 91 44.97 -52.10 17.96
C VAL A 91 43.92 -52.97 17.25
N ARG A 92 43.03 -53.56 18.02
CA ARG A 92 41.79 -54.23 17.56
C ARG A 92 40.59 -53.51 18.15
N PHE A 93 39.40 -53.74 17.60
CA PHE A 93 38.16 -53.19 18.15
C PHE A 93 37.23 -54.31 18.54
N HIS A 94 36.85 -54.31 19.82
CA HIS A 94 35.89 -55.26 20.35
C HIS A 94 34.53 -54.60 20.48
N THR A 95 33.53 -55.21 19.88
CA THR A 95 32.13 -54.82 20.03
C THR A 95 31.42 -55.82 20.93
N HIS A 96 30.78 -55.32 21.98
CA HIS A 96 29.76 -56.04 22.73
C HIS A 96 28.39 -55.43 22.41
N ALA A 97 27.46 -56.21 21.88
CA ALA A 97 26.14 -55.78 21.49
C ALA A 97 25.04 -56.64 22.09
N VAL A 98 23.87 -56.04 22.30
CA VAL A 98 22.66 -56.65 22.82
C VAL A 98 21.56 -56.50 21.79
N HIS A 99 20.94 -57.62 21.42
CA HIS A 99 19.77 -57.68 20.53
C HIS A 99 18.47 -57.61 21.34
N ILE A 100 17.54 -56.79 20.88
CA ILE A 100 16.25 -56.53 21.51
C ILE A 100 15.18 -56.89 20.47
N PRO A 101 14.34 -57.92 20.72
CA PRO A 101 13.33 -58.35 19.77
C PRO A 101 12.32 -57.24 19.40
N ALA A 102 11.74 -57.34 18.21
CA ALA A 102 10.72 -56.41 17.74
C ALA A 102 9.53 -56.32 18.72
N GLY A 103 9.03 -55.10 18.95
CA GLY A 103 7.92 -54.84 19.88
C GLY A 103 8.26 -54.96 21.37
N VAL A 104 9.50 -55.32 21.73
CA VAL A 104 9.96 -55.39 23.12
C VAL A 104 10.63 -54.06 23.49
N PRO A 105 10.13 -53.33 24.51
CA PRO A 105 10.81 -52.12 24.98
C PRO A 105 12.13 -52.51 25.67
N LEU A 106 13.06 -51.57 25.71
CA LEU A 106 14.23 -51.71 26.58
C LEU A 106 13.78 -51.98 28.04
N PRO A 107 14.40 -52.95 28.75
CA PRO A 107 14.02 -53.27 30.12
C PRO A 107 14.00 -52.02 31.03
N GLY A 108 12.93 -51.88 31.82
CA GLY A 108 12.72 -50.72 32.70
C GLY A 108 12.21 -49.47 31.99
N GLY A 109 11.76 -49.56 30.73
CA GLY A 109 11.24 -48.42 29.98
C GLY A 109 12.32 -47.38 29.67
N ARG A 110 13.58 -47.79 29.57
CA ARG A 110 14.74 -46.91 29.41
C ARG A 110 14.98 -46.51 27.97
N LEU A 111 15.74 -45.42 27.78
CA LEU A 111 16.20 -45.00 26.45
C LEU A 111 17.59 -45.58 26.15
N PRO A 112 17.91 -45.92 24.89
CA PRO A 112 19.16 -46.60 24.53
C PRO A 112 20.43 -45.89 25.04
N VAL A 113 20.45 -44.55 24.96
CA VAL A 113 21.59 -43.72 25.37
C VAL A 113 21.92 -43.85 26.87
N GLU A 114 20.96 -44.21 27.72
CA GLU A 114 21.18 -44.40 29.16
C GLU A 114 22.10 -45.58 29.47
N ALA A 115 22.22 -46.53 28.55
CA ALA A 115 23.11 -47.69 28.68
C ALA A 115 24.56 -47.39 28.28
N TRP A 116 24.92 -46.22 27.72
CA TRP A 116 26.26 -45.91 27.19
C TRP A 116 27.43 -46.29 28.12
N ARG A 117 27.31 -46.01 29.42
CA ARG A 117 28.34 -46.29 30.43
C ARG A 117 28.06 -47.54 31.26
N SER A 118 27.15 -48.41 30.85
CA SER A 118 26.79 -49.62 31.60
C SER A 118 28.04 -50.43 31.96
N SER A 119 28.11 -50.90 33.22
CA SER A 119 29.18 -51.79 33.67
C SER A 119 29.14 -53.16 32.99
N HIS A 120 28.05 -53.50 32.31
CA HIS A 120 27.91 -54.75 31.55
C HIS A 120 28.62 -54.75 30.19
N TRP A 121 29.14 -53.61 29.72
CA TRP A 121 29.89 -53.61 28.47
C TRP A 121 31.27 -54.25 28.61
N ALA A 122 31.43 -55.45 28.03
CA ALA A 122 32.72 -56.11 27.89
C ALA A 122 33.61 -55.43 26.83
N THR A 123 34.92 -55.48 27.03
CA THR A 123 35.95 -54.98 26.10
C THR A 123 36.79 -56.10 25.49
N VAL A 124 36.50 -57.35 25.84
CA VAL A 124 37.15 -58.56 25.33
C VAL A 124 36.11 -59.68 25.23
N THR A 125 36.34 -60.63 24.32
CA THR A 125 35.51 -61.83 24.21
C THR A 125 35.58 -62.66 25.49
N PRO A 126 34.46 -63.21 25.99
CA PRO A 126 34.46 -64.11 27.14
C PRO A 126 35.43 -65.30 26.96
N PRO A 127 36.12 -65.74 28.02
CA PRO A 127 37.05 -66.88 27.95
C PRO A 127 36.35 -68.15 27.45
N GLY A 128 36.97 -68.85 26.50
CA GLY A 128 36.50 -70.15 26.00
C GLY A 128 35.60 -70.13 24.76
N GLY A 129 35.26 -68.97 24.20
CA GLY A 129 34.47 -68.87 22.95
C GLY A 129 33.06 -69.47 23.04
N ALA A 130 32.64 -69.87 24.24
CA ALA A 130 31.33 -70.42 24.50
C ALA A 130 30.26 -69.33 24.26
N ALA A 131 29.07 -69.75 23.83
CA ALA A 131 27.91 -68.88 23.77
C ALA A 131 27.80 -68.10 25.10
N PRO A 132 27.52 -66.78 25.06
CA PRO A 132 27.49 -65.95 26.26
C PRO A 132 26.56 -66.60 27.28
N SER A 133 27.12 -66.96 28.44
CA SER A 133 26.65 -68.10 29.23
C SER A 133 25.33 -67.89 29.95
N ASP A 134 24.75 -66.69 29.91
CA ASP A 134 23.37 -66.43 30.32
C ASP A 134 22.80 -65.25 29.51
N PRO A 135 21.55 -65.35 29.03
CA PRO A 135 20.89 -64.24 28.35
C PRO A 135 20.57 -63.11 29.36
N LEU A 136 20.83 -61.85 28.99
CA LEU A 136 20.76 -60.71 29.92
C LEU A 136 19.31 -60.46 30.35
N GLY A 137 19.03 -60.58 31.66
CA GLY A 137 17.72 -60.27 32.22
C GLY A 137 17.37 -58.78 32.18
N THR A 138 18.39 -57.91 32.33
CA THR A 138 18.29 -56.44 32.21
C THR A 138 19.63 -55.85 31.76
N LEU A 139 19.61 -54.70 31.08
CA LEU A 139 20.80 -53.88 30.83
C LEU A 139 20.79 -52.70 31.84
N PRO A 140 21.68 -52.70 32.86
CA PRO A 140 21.73 -51.66 33.88
C PRO A 140 22.24 -50.35 33.26
N PRO A 141 21.88 -49.19 33.84
CA PRO A 141 22.41 -47.93 33.38
C PRO A 141 23.90 -47.84 33.76
N GLY A 142 24.61 -46.84 33.21
CA GLY A 142 25.97 -46.56 33.66
C GLY A 142 26.08 -46.18 35.14
N PRO A 143 27.23 -46.44 35.80
CA PRO A 143 27.44 -46.19 37.23
C PRO A 143 27.42 -44.70 37.61
N ALA A 144 27.69 -43.82 36.63
CA ALA A 144 27.30 -42.42 36.67
C ALA A 144 26.27 -42.23 35.54
N PRO A 145 25.06 -41.71 35.82
CA PRO A 145 24.08 -41.46 34.79
C PRO A 145 24.71 -40.59 33.71
N VAL A 146 24.44 -40.85 32.44
CA VAL A 146 24.64 -39.82 31.39
C VAL A 146 23.90 -38.53 31.78
N ARG A 147 22.89 -38.66 32.66
CA ARG A 147 22.09 -37.59 33.29
C ARG A 147 22.86 -36.71 34.29
N GLU A 148 23.95 -37.19 34.89
CA GLU A 148 24.72 -36.41 35.87
C GLU A 148 25.58 -35.36 35.16
N GLY A 149 25.35 -34.09 35.48
CA GLY A 149 26.02 -32.95 34.84
C GLY A 149 25.48 -32.58 33.45
N LEU A 150 24.29 -33.08 33.04
CA LEU A 150 23.67 -32.65 31.78
C LEU A 150 23.32 -31.16 31.77
N ASP A 151 22.91 -30.61 32.91
CA ASP A 151 22.60 -29.19 33.03
C ASP A 151 23.86 -28.34 32.80
N ASP A 152 24.98 -28.71 33.45
CA ASP A 152 26.27 -28.04 33.24
C ASP A 152 26.76 -28.21 31.80
N PHE A 153 26.57 -29.38 31.21
CA PHE A 153 26.89 -29.64 29.81
C PHE A 153 26.05 -28.75 28.89
N ALA A 154 24.74 -28.67 29.09
CA ALA A 154 23.85 -27.85 28.29
C ALA A 154 24.18 -26.36 28.43
N VAL A 155 24.45 -25.87 29.64
CA VAL A 155 24.94 -24.50 29.88
C VAL A 155 26.24 -24.25 29.11
N SER A 156 27.20 -25.17 29.17
CA SER A 156 28.48 -25.04 28.45
C SER A 156 28.34 -25.06 26.93
N ARG A 157 27.26 -25.67 26.42
CA ARG A 157 26.93 -25.80 24.99
C ARG A 157 25.79 -24.87 24.56
N GLY A 158 25.48 -23.86 25.37
CA GLY A 158 24.36 -22.94 25.18
C GLY A 158 24.15 -22.43 23.75
N PRO A 159 25.20 -21.93 23.06
CA PRO A 159 25.08 -21.40 21.70
C PRO A 159 24.64 -22.42 20.63
N TRP A 160 24.85 -23.73 20.85
CA TRP A 160 24.52 -24.78 19.88
C TRP A 160 23.20 -25.49 20.18
N LEU A 161 22.69 -25.38 21.41
CA LEU A 161 21.55 -26.18 21.89
C LEU A 161 20.35 -26.13 20.95
N ALA A 162 19.94 -24.93 20.54
CA ALA A 162 18.73 -24.76 19.75
C ALA A 162 18.86 -25.42 18.35
N ALA A 163 19.98 -25.17 17.66
CA ALA A 163 20.22 -25.75 16.34
C ALA A 163 20.33 -27.28 16.38
N VAL A 164 21.04 -27.82 17.37
CA VAL A 164 21.19 -29.27 17.55
C VAL A 164 19.85 -29.91 17.90
N LEU A 165 19.09 -29.34 18.84
CA LEU A 165 17.78 -29.90 19.22
C LEU A 165 16.76 -29.85 18.07
N ALA A 166 16.78 -28.81 17.24
CA ALA A 166 15.92 -28.71 16.05
C ALA A 166 16.22 -29.85 15.06
N ASP A 167 17.50 -30.11 14.76
CA ASP A 167 17.90 -31.16 13.84
C ASP A 167 17.68 -32.57 14.40
N LEU A 168 17.91 -32.77 15.71
CA LEU A 168 17.61 -34.03 16.39
C LEU A 168 16.10 -34.28 16.47
N ARG A 169 15.28 -33.24 16.67
CA ARG A 169 13.81 -33.37 16.58
C ARG A 169 13.39 -33.85 15.20
N ARG A 170 13.86 -33.17 14.13
CA ARG A 170 13.55 -33.52 12.74
C ARG A 170 13.99 -34.96 12.41
N ALA A 171 15.17 -35.37 12.89
CA ALA A 171 15.65 -36.73 12.76
C ALA A 171 14.80 -37.75 13.54
N GLY A 172 14.10 -37.36 14.61
CA GLY A 172 13.18 -38.22 15.35
C GLY A 172 11.79 -38.34 14.73
N GLU A 173 11.37 -37.38 13.89
CA GLU A 173 10.07 -37.38 13.20
C GLU A 173 10.14 -38.18 11.89
N GLU A 174 11.09 -37.83 11.01
CA GLU A 174 11.18 -38.32 9.64
C GLU A 174 12.57 -38.91 9.35
N ALA A 175 12.65 -39.84 8.38
CA ALA A 175 13.94 -40.31 7.90
C ALA A 175 14.65 -39.15 7.17
N PRO A 176 15.89 -38.80 7.54
CA PRO A 176 16.52 -37.61 7.00
C PRO A 176 16.83 -37.78 5.51
N ALA A 177 16.20 -36.97 4.65
CA ALA A 177 16.37 -36.99 3.19
C ALA A 177 17.80 -36.67 2.68
N GLY A 178 18.72 -36.26 3.57
CA GLY A 178 20.09 -35.84 3.26
C GLY A 178 21.16 -36.49 4.17
N GLY A 179 20.89 -37.70 4.69
CA GLY A 179 21.84 -38.42 5.55
C GLY A 179 21.80 -38.01 7.03
N PRO A 180 22.68 -38.60 7.88
CA PRO A 180 22.67 -38.37 9.32
C PRO A 180 22.91 -36.93 9.72
N VAL A 181 22.34 -36.53 10.86
CA VAL A 181 22.79 -35.35 11.61
C VAL A 181 24.16 -35.68 12.22
N VAL A 182 25.17 -34.90 11.89
CA VAL A 182 26.55 -35.12 12.34
C VAL A 182 26.85 -34.23 13.54
N LEU A 183 27.18 -34.85 14.67
CA LEU A 183 27.60 -34.18 15.89
C LEU A 183 29.12 -34.29 16.05
N VAL A 184 29.80 -33.16 16.01
CA VAL A 184 31.26 -33.11 16.11
C VAL A 184 31.66 -32.64 17.50
N GLU A 185 32.30 -33.53 18.25
CA GLU A 185 32.81 -33.30 19.60
C GLU A 185 34.18 -33.96 19.76
N ARG A 186 35.00 -33.41 20.66
CA ARG A 186 36.33 -33.97 20.95
C ARG A 186 36.27 -35.36 21.61
N ARG A 187 35.16 -35.67 22.29
CA ARG A 187 34.95 -36.93 23.01
C ARG A 187 33.61 -37.52 22.62
N SER A 188 33.57 -38.81 22.31
CA SER A 188 32.31 -39.54 22.04
C SER A 188 31.33 -39.49 23.22
N ALA A 189 31.83 -39.28 24.44
CA ALA A 189 30.98 -39.08 25.61
C ALA A 189 30.15 -37.80 25.53
N ASP A 190 30.62 -36.74 24.87
CA ASP A 190 29.87 -35.50 24.68
C ASP A 190 28.79 -35.67 23.61
N VAL A 191 29.03 -36.47 22.57
CA VAL A 191 27.99 -36.92 21.62
C VAL A 191 26.88 -37.70 22.35
N ALA A 192 27.24 -38.59 23.28
CA ALA A 192 26.27 -39.30 24.10
C ALA A 192 25.46 -38.35 25.01
N ARG A 193 26.07 -37.27 25.52
CA ARG A 193 25.36 -36.24 26.31
C ARG A 193 24.37 -35.46 25.45
N TRP A 194 24.73 -35.09 24.22
CA TRP A 194 23.78 -34.48 23.26
C TRP A 194 22.55 -35.36 23.02
N LEU A 195 22.78 -36.66 22.78
CA LEU A 195 21.71 -37.65 22.62
C LEU A 195 20.86 -37.79 23.89
N ALA A 196 21.46 -37.67 25.08
CA ALA A 196 20.74 -37.69 26.35
C ALA A 196 19.90 -36.41 26.60
N LEU A 197 20.39 -35.23 26.20
CA LEU A 197 19.59 -34.00 26.22
C LEU A 197 18.36 -34.14 25.32
N ALA A 198 18.55 -34.65 24.10
CA ALA A 198 17.45 -34.90 23.17
C ALA A 198 16.47 -35.96 23.69
N ALA A 199 16.98 -37.05 24.27
CA ALA A 199 16.18 -38.10 24.88
C ALA A 199 15.25 -37.61 26.02
N ILE A 200 15.68 -36.58 26.76
CA ILE A 200 14.86 -35.97 27.82
C ILE A 200 13.87 -34.95 27.26
N ALA A 201 14.28 -34.15 26.26
CA ALA A 201 13.44 -33.10 25.67
C ALA A 201 12.36 -33.65 24.75
N LEU A 202 12.70 -34.62 23.90
CA LEU A 202 11.81 -35.17 22.89
C LEU A 202 10.73 -36.08 23.50
N PRO A 203 9.54 -36.17 22.90
CA PRO A 203 8.59 -37.24 23.17
C PRO A 203 9.24 -38.61 23.02
N ARG A 204 8.79 -39.56 23.85
CA ARG A 204 9.38 -40.90 23.92
C ARG A 204 9.47 -41.59 22.56
N GLU A 205 8.41 -41.52 21.77
CA GLU A 205 8.36 -42.15 20.45
C GLU A 205 9.42 -41.59 19.50
N SER A 206 9.60 -40.28 19.48
CA SER A 206 10.60 -39.60 18.66
C SER A 206 12.02 -39.92 19.15
N ALA A 207 12.24 -39.96 20.47
CA ALA A 207 13.53 -40.35 21.05
C ALA A 207 13.90 -41.81 20.72
N GLU A 208 12.93 -42.73 20.67
CA GLU A 208 13.18 -44.14 20.31
C GLU A 208 13.49 -44.34 18.82
N ARG A 209 13.05 -43.43 17.94
CA ARG A 209 13.35 -43.43 16.50
C ARG A 209 14.73 -42.88 16.17
N LEU A 210 15.39 -42.18 17.11
CA LEU A 210 16.75 -41.67 16.92
C LEU A 210 17.76 -42.81 16.98
N THR A 211 18.04 -43.43 15.83
CA THR A 211 19.19 -44.33 15.67
C THR A 211 20.48 -43.52 15.60
N PHE A 212 21.53 -43.98 16.27
CA PHE A 212 22.76 -43.19 16.40
C PHE A 212 24.01 -44.04 16.51
N THR A 213 25.15 -43.47 16.11
CA THR A 213 26.49 -43.87 16.57
C THR A 213 27.20 -42.70 17.24
N THR A 214 27.91 -42.89 18.36
CA THR A 214 28.70 -41.82 19.00
C THR A 214 30.07 -41.60 18.35
N TYR A 215 30.47 -42.45 17.40
CA TYR A 215 31.71 -42.29 16.64
C TYR A 215 31.68 -43.06 15.31
N THR A 216 32.01 -42.38 14.22
CA THR A 216 32.39 -42.94 12.92
C THR A 216 33.28 -41.95 12.17
N ARG A 217 34.16 -42.45 11.28
CA ARG A 217 34.87 -41.60 10.31
C ARG A 217 34.14 -41.47 8.97
N ARG A 218 33.13 -42.30 8.74
CA ARG A 218 32.38 -42.36 7.49
C ARG A 218 30.91 -42.06 7.76
N PRO A 219 30.56 -40.82 8.16
CA PRO A 219 29.17 -40.47 8.46
C PRO A 219 28.26 -40.59 7.22
N GLY A 220 28.76 -40.30 6.02
CA GLY A 220 27.96 -40.37 4.79
C GLY A 220 27.50 -41.79 4.38
N SER A 221 28.19 -42.83 4.86
CA SER A 221 27.79 -44.22 4.64
C SER A 221 27.04 -44.84 5.83
N SER A 222 26.75 -44.06 6.86
CA SER A 222 26.05 -44.56 8.04
C SER A 222 24.55 -44.66 7.76
N PRO A 223 23.91 -45.82 8.01
CA PRO A 223 22.45 -45.96 7.88
C PRO A 223 21.69 -45.35 9.08
N LEU A 224 22.41 -44.76 10.03
CA LEU A 224 21.86 -44.23 11.27
C LEU A 224 21.43 -42.77 11.08
N ARG A 225 20.53 -42.28 11.93
CA ARG A 225 20.01 -40.91 11.83
C ARG A 225 20.94 -39.86 12.44
N VAL A 226 21.80 -40.27 13.38
CA VAL A 226 22.77 -39.39 14.04
C VAL A 226 24.14 -40.04 14.05
N ALA A 227 25.19 -39.29 13.70
CA ALA A 227 26.56 -39.78 13.68
C ALA A 227 27.50 -38.84 14.46
N GLY A 228 28.20 -39.38 15.45
CA GLY A 228 29.29 -38.70 16.13
C GLY A 228 30.56 -38.75 15.29
N VAL A 229 31.26 -37.62 15.15
CA VAL A 229 32.47 -37.51 14.32
C VAL A 229 33.53 -36.71 15.09
N ALA A 230 34.81 -37.02 14.88
CA ALA A 230 35.90 -36.29 15.50
C ALA A 230 36.17 -34.95 14.76
N PRO A 231 36.70 -33.91 15.41
CA PRO A 231 36.86 -32.58 14.80
C PRO A 231 37.58 -32.54 13.45
N GLN A 232 38.60 -33.38 13.26
CA GLN A 232 39.37 -33.48 12.02
C GLN A 232 38.53 -33.93 10.81
N ASP A 233 37.45 -34.67 11.04
CA ASP A 233 36.61 -35.25 9.99
C ASP A 233 35.39 -34.35 9.66
N ALA A 234 35.26 -33.20 10.35
CA ALA A 234 34.12 -32.30 10.21
C ALA A 234 34.05 -31.62 8.83
N ALA A 235 35.19 -31.31 8.22
CA ALA A 235 35.24 -30.68 6.90
C ALA A 235 34.71 -31.63 5.82
N ALA A 236 35.21 -32.87 5.80
CA ALA A 236 34.76 -33.91 4.87
C ALA A 236 33.25 -34.19 5.02
N ALA A 237 32.73 -34.19 6.24
CA ALA A 237 31.28 -34.36 6.47
C ALA A 237 30.45 -33.20 5.87
N ARG A 238 30.95 -31.96 5.93
CA ARG A 238 30.28 -30.80 5.31
C ARG A 238 30.34 -30.84 3.79
N GLU A 239 31.49 -31.21 3.24
CA GLU A 239 31.68 -31.37 1.79
C GLU A 239 30.75 -32.45 1.22
N ALA A 240 30.44 -33.48 2.00
CA ALA A 240 29.45 -34.50 1.66
C ALA A 240 27.99 -34.02 1.75
N GLY A 241 27.74 -32.74 2.05
CA GLY A 241 26.40 -32.15 2.14
C GLY A 241 25.60 -32.54 3.38
N LEU A 242 26.25 -33.11 4.40
CA LEU A 242 25.59 -33.51 5.65
C LEU A 242 25.32 -32.30 6.56
N ARG A 243 24.33 -32.43 7.44
CA ARG A 243 24.07 -31.43 8.49
C ARG A 243 25.07 -31.59 9.63
N VAL A 244 26.06 -30.70 9.71
CA VAL A 244 27.19 -30.82 10.65
C VAL A 244 27.14 -29.76 11.76
N HIS A 245 27.09 -30.21 13.01
CA HIS A 245 27.18 -29.37 14.21
C HIS A 245 28.55 -29.51 14.88
N VAL A 246 29.41 -28.49 14.76
CA VAL A 246 30.70 -28.46 15.45
C VAL A 246 30.56 -27.79 16.81
N CYS A 247 30.37 -28.62 17.83
CA CYS A 247 29.92 -28.22 19.17
C CYS A 247 31.08 -27.84 20.12
N ALA A 248 32.29 -27.66 19.60
CA ALA A 248 33.50 -27.34 20.37
C ALA A 248 34.28 -26.13 19.86
N ASP A 249 33.82 -25.47 18.79
CA ASP A 249 34.53 -24.39 18.10
C ASP A 249 33.69 -23.09 18.06
N ARG A 250 33.50 -22.47 16.88
CA ARG A 250 32.70 -21.24 16.73
C ARG A 250 31.20 -21.58 16.80
N PRO A 251 30.39 -20.79 17.53
CA PRO A 251 28.94 -20.96 17.54
C PRO A 251 28.34 -20.78 16.14
N PRO A 252 27.16 -21.37 15.88
CA PRO A 252 26.47 -21.18 14.61
C PRO A 252 26.19 -19.69 14.37
N VAL A 253 26.38 -19.25 13.13
CA VAL A 253 26.18 -17.84 12.74
C VAL A 253 24.69 -17.51 12.62
N GLU A 254 23.87 -18.50 12.23
CA GLU A 254 22.43 -18.35 12.10
C GLU A 254 21.72 -19.02 13.29
N ALA A 255 20.84 -18.25 13.93
CA ALA A 255 19.94 -18.79 14.94
C ALA A 255 18.84 -19.62 14.25
N THR A 256 18.47 -20.76 14.82
CA THR A 256 17.38 -21.57 14.28
C THR A 256 16.04 -20.84 14.41
N GLU A 257 15.23 -20.88 13.35
CA GLU A 257 13.85 -20.38 13.35
C GLU A 257 12.90 -21.28 14.17
N ASP A 258 13.32 -22.49 14.53
CA ASP A 258 12.52 -23.43 15.32
C ASP A 258 12.28 -22.89 16.75
N ILE A 259 11.08 -22.35 16.96
CA ILE A 259 10.64 -21.74 18.23
C ILE A 259 10.65 -22.77 19.38
N TRP A 260 10.25 -24.02 19.11
CA TRP A 260 10.27 -25.08 20.11
C TRP A 260 11.71 -25.37 20.55
N ALA A 261 12.64 -25.50 19.60
CA ALA A 261 14.03 -25.80 19.90
C ALA A 261 14.74 -24.67 20.64
N ARG A 262 14.45 -23.40 20.32
CA ARG A 262 14.93 -22.25 21.09
C ARG A 262 14.38 -22.23 22.51
N THR A 263 13.09 -22.53 22.68
CA THR A 263 12.47 -22.65 24.01
C THR A 263 13.13 -23.79 24.81
N ALA A 264 13.29 -24.97 24.21
CA ALA A 264 13.95 -26.12 24.82
C ALA A 264 15.40 -25.82 25.22
N ALA A 265 16.14 -25.09 24.38
CA ALA A 265 17.49 -24.65 24.71
C ALA A 265 17.53 -23.71 25.93
N ARG A 266 16.57 -22.80 26.07
CA ARG A 266 16.46 -21.91 27.25
C ARG A 266 16.10 -22.69 28.51
N VAL A 267 15.16 -23.64 28.43
CA VAL A 267 14.81 -24.55 29.54
C VAL A 267 16.04 -25.30 30.05
N TRP A 268 16.85 -25.86 29.14
CA TRP A 268 18.10 -26.52 29.49
C TRP A 268 19.13 -25.58 30.13
N ARG A 269 19.31 -24.38 29.58
CA ARG A 269 20.24 -23.37 30.13
C ARG A 269 19.81 -22.89 31.52
N SER A 270 18.51 -22.93 31.80
CA SER A 270 17.93 -22.63 33.11
C SER A 270 17.94 -23.81 34.08
N ARG A 271 18.49 -24.97 33.69
CA ARG A 271 18.59 -26.18 34.52
C ARG A 271 17.22 -26.71 35.00
N ALA A 272 16.21 -26.61 34.15
CA ALA A 272 14.83 -26.98 34.47
C ALA A 272 14.26 -28.09 33.55
N PRO A 273 14.93 -29.24 33.38
CA PRO A 273 14.48 -30.29 32.45
C PRO A 273 13.14 -30.94 32.81
N GLU A 274 12.68 -30.80 34.05
CA GLU A 274 11.35 -31.23 34.50
C GLU A 274 10.21 -30.56 33.71
N LEU A 275 10.45 -29.35 33.18
CA LEU A 275 9.46 -28.61 32.40
C LEU A 275 9.06 -29.30 31.10
N PHE A 276 9.92 -30.15 30.52
CA PHE A 276 9.55 -30.95 29.35
C PHE A 276 8.42 -31.94 29.67
N GLN A 277 8.41 -32.50 30.88
CA GLN A 277 7.36 -33.41 31.29
C GLN A 277 6.07 -32.65 31.65
N GLU A 278 6.18 -31.46 32.24
CA GLU A 278 5.01 -30.61 32.48
C GLU A 278 4.36 -30.15 31.18
N ALA A 279 5.16 -29.77 30.16
CA ALA A 279 4.66 -29.37 28.85
C ALA A 279 3.87 -30.50 28.16
N ARG A 280 4.31 -31.76 28.29
CA ARG A 280 3.59 -32.94 27.75
C ARG A 280 2.24 -33.19 28.41
N GLY A 281 2.03 -32.67 29.62
CA GLY A 281 0.74 -32.73 30.30
C GLY A 281 -0.29 -31.73 29.78
N LEU A 282 0.14 -30.77 28.94
CA LEU A 282 -0.74 -29.78 28.31
C LEU A 282 -1.23 -30.28 26.94
N PRO A 283 -2.45 -29.87 26.52
CA PRO A 283 -2.98 -30.27 25.22
C PRO A 283 -2.27 -29.59 24.05
N GLY A 284 -1.96 -30.36 23.00
CA GLY A 284 -1.38 -29.85 21.76
C GLY A 284 -0.49 -30.87 21.06
N ASP A 285 0.04 -30.48 19.90
CA ASP A 285 1.04 -31.28 19.21
C ASP A 285 2.32 -31.39 20.06
N PRO A 286 3.01 -32.55 20.06
CA PRO A 286 4.15 -32.78 20.95
C PRO A 286 5.33 -31.79 20.79
N PHE A 287 5.39 -31.12 19.63
CA PHE A 287 6.42 -30.14 19.28
C PHE A 287 5.88 -28.73 19.09
N ALA A 288 4.62 -28.47 19.47
CA ALA A 288 4.11 -27.11 19.54
C ALA A 288 4.97 -26.30 20.52
N ALA A 289 5.42 -25.12 20.09
CA ALA A 289 6.24 -24.24 20.94
C ALA A 289 5.46 -23.68 22.13
N GLY A 290 4.15 -23.45 21.95
CA GLY A 290 3.26 -22.83 22.94
C GLY A 290 3.27 -23.50 24.32
N PRO A 291 2.94 -24.80 24.45
CA PRO A 291 2.94 -25.51 25.72
C PRO A 291 4.26 -25.39 26.49
N LEU A 292 5.40 -25.60 25.81
CA LEU A 292 6.71 -25.53 26.42
C LEU A 292 7.06 -24.09 26.83
N ALA A 293 6.71 -23.10 26.01
CA ALA A 293 6.93 -21.70 26.31
C ALA A 293 6.07 -21.22 27.50
N VAL A 294 4.82 -21.69 27.62
CA VAL A 294 3.96 -21.39 28.79
C VAL A 294 4.55 -21.93 30.09
N VAL A 295 4.95 -23.21 30.13
CA VAL A 295 5.53 -23.77 31.36
C VAL A 295 6.87 -23.12 31.70
N ALA A 296 7.69 -22.77 30.69
CA ALA A 296 8.94 -22.05 30.86
C ALA A 296 8.72 -20.65 31.46
N LEU A 297 7.78 -19.87 30.93
CA LEU A 297 7.43 -18.55 31.48
C LEU A 297 6.88 -18.66 32.90
N CYS A 298 6.00 -19.63 33.17
CA CYS A 298 5.44 -19.86 34.50
C CYS A 298 6.49 -20.28 35.55
N ALA A 299 7.64 -20.81 35.09
CA ALA A 299 8.78 -21.19 35.92
C ALA A 299 9.85 -20.06 36.00
N GLY A 300 9.63 -18.91 35.36
CA GLY A 300 10.55 -17.78 35.37
C GLY A 300 11.73 -17.91 34.40
N VAL A 301 11.63 -18.78 33.38
CA VAL A 301 12.65 -18.88 32.32
C VAL A 301 12.48 -17.72 31.34
N GLY A 302 13.53 -16.90 31.18
CA GLY A 302 13.52 -15.76 30.27
C GLY A 302 13.44 -16.20 28.80
N LEU A 303 12.34 -15.88 28.13
CA LEU A 303 12.08 -16.18 26.71
C LEU A 303 12.19 -14.94 25.81
N GLY A 304 12.40 -15.13 24.50
CA GLY A 304 12.45 -14.06 23.50
C GLY A 304 11.06 -13.74 22.97
N SER A 305 10.96 -12.71 22.12
CA SER A 305 9.67 -12.21 21.61
C SER A 305 8.84 -13.28 20.88
N GLU A 306 9.45 -14.08 20.00
CA GLU A 306 8.74 -15.14 19.28
C GLU A 306 8.28 -16.28 20.18
N GLU A 307 9.09 -16.69 21.17
CA GLU A 307 8.70 -17.70 22.15
C GLU A 307 7.56 -17.18 23.06
N ARG A 308 7.59 -15.90 23.46
CA ARG A 308 6.51 -15.24 24.22
C ARG A 308 5.23 -15.14 23.40
N ALA A 309 5.34 -14.77 22.12
CA ALA A 309 4.22 -14.74 21.18
C ALA A 309 3.57 -16.13 21.03
N ALA A 310 4.38 -17.19 20.90
CA ALA A 310 3.89 -18.57 20.84
C ALA A 310 3.17 -19.00 22.12
N ALA A 311 3.67 -18.62 23.29
CA ALA A 311 3.00 -18.88 24.57
C ALA A 311 1.64 -18.17 24.64
N ALA A 312 1.60 -16.87 24.31
CA ALA A 312 0.37 -16.08 24.34
C ALA A 312 -0.67 -16.59 23.33
N ALA A 313 -0.26 -16.90 22.10
CA ALA A 313 -1.14 -17.42 21.06
C ALA A 313 -1.75 -18.78 21.44
N TRP A 314 -0.94 -19.71 21.95
CA TRP A 314 -1.45 -21.02 22.38
C TRP A 314 -2.44 -20.90 23.54
N ALA A 315 -2.16 -20.03 24.52
CA ALA A 315 -3.05 -19.79 25.66
C ALA A 315 -4.36 -19.10 25.22
N ALA A 316 -4.31 -18.21 24.23
CA ALA A 316 -5.49 -17.55 23.66
C ALA A 316 -6.44 -18.56 22.98
N GLU A 317 -5.90 -19.52 22.24
CA GLU A 317 -6.69 -20.58 21.60
C GLU A 317 -7.27 -21.58 22.59
N ARG A 318 -6.62 -21.76 23.75
CA ARG A 318 -6.97 -22.78 24.76
C ARG A 318 -7.12 -22.16 26.15
N PRO A 319 -8.10 -21.26 26.34
CA PRO A 319 -8.28 -20.49 27.57
C PRO A 319 -8.57 -21.36 28.81
N TYR A 320 -9.07 -22.59 28.62
CA TYR A 320 -9.36 -23.54 29.69
C TYR A 320 -8.24 -24.56 29.96
N ALA A 321 -7.14 -24.53 29.21
CA ALA A 321 -6.03 -25.46 29.41
C ALA A 321 -5.15 -25.11 30.62
N LEU A 322 -5.29 -23.89 31.15
CA LEU A 322 -4.53 -23.40 32.31
C LEU A 322 -5.49 -23.09 33.46
N ASP A 323 -5.11 -23.46 34.68
CA ASP A 323 -5.80 -23.00 35.88
C ASP A 323 -5.50 -21.51 36.16
N ALA A 324 -6.32 -20.88 37.01
CA ALA A 324 -6.20 -19.46 37.33
C ALA A 324 -4.81 -19.05 37.86
N LYS A 325 -4.12 -19.97 38.57
CA LYS A 325 -2.78 -19.71 39.11
C LYS A 325 -1.73 -19.68 38.01
N ARG A 326 -1.80 -20.60 37.03
CA ARG A 326 -0.94 -20.64 35.86
C ARG A 326 -1.21 -19.46 34.93
N VAL A 327 -2.48 -19.07 34.73
CA VAL A 327 -2.82 -17.86 33.97
C VAL A 327 -2.19 -16.62 34.61
N GLY A 328 -2.31 -16.44 35.94
CA GLY A 328 -1.70 -15.32 36.64
C GLY A 328 -0.19 -15.23 36.45
N ARG A 329 0.53 -16.36 36.59
CA ARG A 329 1.99 -16.41 36.36
C ARG A 329 2.38 -16.14 34.91
N LEU A 330 1.60 -16.64 33.96
CA LEU A 330 1.84 -16.39 32.53
C LEU A 330 1.70 -14.90 32.23
N VAL A 331 0.63 -14.25 32.74
CA VAL A 331 0.44 -12.82 32.58
C VAL A 331 1.60 -12.04 33.19
N GLU A 332 1.96 -12.34 34.44
CA GLU A 332 3.08 -11.69 35.14
C GLU A 332 4.39 -11.78 34.34
N ALA A 333 4.69 -12.97 33.79
CA ALA A 333 5.88 -13.18 32.98
C ALA A 333 5.83 -12.42 31.64
N LEU A 334 4.68 -12.40 30.96
CA LEU A 334 4.50 -11.66 29.70
C LEU A 334 4.57 -10.14 29.90
N THR A 335 4.13 -9.63 31.05
CA THR A 335 4.09 -8.20 31.36
C THR A 335 5.24 -7.74 32.26
N SER A 336 6.27 -8.57 32.43
CA SER A 336 7.42 -8.23 33.27
C SER A 336 8.08 -6.92 32.82
N PRO A 337 8.43 -6.02 33.75
CA PRO A 337 9.19 -4.82 33.41
C PRO A 337 10.60 -5.20 32.92
N GLY A 338 11.18 -4.38 32.03
CA GLY A 338 12.54 -4.56 31.50
C GLY A 338 12.66 -5.42 30.23
N ILE A 339 11.54 -5.72 29.57
CA ILE A 339 11.53 -6.37 28.25
C ILE A 339 11.45 -5.28 27.17
N ASP A 340 12.60 -4.99 26.54
CA ASP A 340 12.74 -3.93 25.53
C ASP A 340 12.74 -4.48 24.09
N ASP A 341 12.75 -5.80 23.89
CA ASP A 341 12.85 -6.49 22.58
C ASP A 341 11.50 -6.91 21.98
N ARG A 342 10.40 -6.27 22.41
CA ARG A 342 9.03 -6.65 22.00
C ARG A 342 8.78 -6.37 20.53
N THR A 343 8.03 -7.26 19.88
CA THR A 343 7.67 -7.17 18.46
C THR A 343 6.17 -7.02 18.28
N GLY A 344 5.73 -6.52 17.11
CA GLY A 344 4.30 -6.42 16.79
C GLY A 344 3.55 -7.75 16.88
N SER A 345 4.17 -8.85 16.45
CA SER A 345 3.61 -10.20 16.55
C SER A 345 3.38 -10.67 17.99
N GLU A 346 4.25 -10.26 18.93
CA GLU A 346 4.06 -10.51 20.36
C GLU A 346 2.85 -9.75 20.88
N PHE A 347 2.73 -8.45 20.54
CA PHE A 347 1.58 -7.65 20.95
C PHE A 347 0.26 -8.17 20.38
N ASP A 348 0.22 -8.60 19.11
CA ASP A 348 -0.99 -9.19 18.50
C ASP A 348 -1.41 -10.48 19.21
N ALA A 349 -0.44 -11.34 19.56
CA ALA A 349 -0.69 -12.57 20.30
C ALA A 349 -1.20 -12.28 21.72
N VAL A 350 -0.64 -11.26 22.38
CA VAL A 350 -1.11 -10.81 23.70
C VAL A 350 -2.51 -10.18 23.61
N GLY A 351 -2.82 -9.41 22.57
CA GLY A 351 -4.16 -8.88 22.33
C GLY A 351 -5.20 -10.00 22.26
N ARG A 352 -4.91 -11.06 21.49
CA ARG A 352 -5.77 -12.26 21.42
C ARG A 352 -5.89 -12.97 22.77
N LEU A 353 -4.80 -13.10 23.52
CA LEU A 353 -4.83 -13.68 24.87
C LEU A 353 -5.71 -12.85 25.80
N PHE A 354 -5.54 -11.53 25.81
CA PHE A 354 -6.35 -10.62 26.60
C PHE A 354 -7.84 -10.80 26.28
N GLY A 355 -8.22 -10.76 25.00
CA GLY A 355 -9.60 -10.98 24.57
C GLY A 355 -10.16 -12.36 24.94
N ALA A 356 -9.31 -13.40 24.96
CA ALA A 356 -9.71 -14.74 25.39
C ALA A 356 -9.88 -14.86 26.92
N LEU A 357 -9.19 -14.03 27.72
CA LEU A 357 -9.32 -14.01 29.18
C LEU A 357 -10.37 -13.01 29.67
N ASP A 358 -10.75 -12.04 28.84
CA ASP A 358 -11.75 -11.03 29.16
C ASP A 358 -13.11 -11.68 29.50
N GLY A 359 -13.71 -11.21 30.60
CA GLY A 359 -14.92 -11.80 31.20
C GLY A 359 -14.74 -13.21 31.80
N ARG A 360 -13.55 -13.84 31.70
CA ARG A 360 -13.26 -15.18 32.25
C ARG A 360 -12.34 -15.15 33.46
N CYS A 361 -11.48 -14.16 33.55
CA CYS A 361 -10.57 -13.94 34.67
C CYS A 361 -10.91 -12.61 35.38
N PRO A 362 -10.61 -12.49 36.69
CA PRO A 362 -10.73 -11.21 37.39
C PRO A 362 -9.88 -10.12 36.73
N ALA A 363 -10.37 -8.87 36.73
CA ALA A 363 -9.67 -7.73 36.14
C ALA A 363 -8.25 -7.56 36.71
N SER A 364 -8.01 -7.90 37.98
CA SER A 364 -6.68 -7.86 38.60
C SER A 364 -5.66 -8.78 37.92
N VAL A 365 -6.09 -9.84 37.22
CA VAL A 365 -5.22 -10.76 36.47
C VAL A 365 -4.96 -10.25 35.06
N THR A 366 -5.94 -9.61 34.40
CA THR A 366 -5.82 -9.17 33.01
C THR A 366 -5.36 -7.72 32.86
N ALA A 367 -5.44 -6.90 33.92
CA ALA A 367 -5.03 -5.50 33.94
C ALA A 367 -3.58 -5.26 33.48
N PRO A 368 -2.58 -6.08 33.85
CA PRO A 368 -1.22 -5.90 33.34
C PRO A 368 -1.12 -6.03 31.81
N LEU A 369 -1.89 -6.94 31.19
CA LEU A 369 -1.92 -7.08 29.72
C LEU A 369 -2.56 -5.85 29.08
N ALA A 370 -3.67 -5.38 29.65
CA ALA A 370 -4.35 -4.18 29.18
C ALA A 370 -3.44 -2.93 29.26
N ALA A 371 -2.71 -2.76 30.37
CA ALA A 371 -1.74 -1.70 30.57
C ALA A 371 -0.63 -1.74 29.50
N MET A 372 -0.10 -2.93 29.22
CA MET A 372 0.95 -3.12 28.23
C MET A 372 0.47 -2.79 26.81
N LEU A 373 -0.72 -3.26 26.41
CA LEU A 373 -1.33 -3.00 25.11
C LEU A 373 -1.61 -1.49 24.90
N VAL A 374 -2.14 -0.81 25.93
CA VAL A 374 -2.41 0.63 25.85
C VAL A 374 -1.13 1.45 25.83
N THR A 375 -0.11 1.07 26.61
CA THR A 375 1.19 1.76 26.59
C THR A 375 1.81 1.69 25.21
N GLU A 376 1.74 0.53 24.56
CA GLU A 376 2.21 0.36 23.19
C GLU A 376 1.40 1.20 22.18
N ALA A 377 0.08 1.21 22.31
CA ALA A 377 -0.77 2.05 21.49
C ALA A 377 -0.46 3.56 21.66
N VAL A 378 -0.13 4.00 22.87
CA VAL A 378 0.28 5.38 23.16
C VAL A 378 1.69 5.67 22.66
N ARG A 379 2.63 4.73 22.64
CA ARG A 379 4.01 5.00 22.19
C ARG A 379 4.23 4.80 20.69
N GLY A 380 3.28 4.15 20.01
CA GLY A 380 3.16 4.19 18.56
C GLY A 380 3.99 3.16 17.79
N GLY A 381 4.37 2.03 18.39
CA GLY A 381 5.13 0.98 17.69
C GLY A 381 4.28 0.00 16.88
N ASN A 382 2.96 -0.10 17.11
CA ASN A 382 2.05 -0.93 16.30
C ASN A 382 0.68 -0.26 16.08
N GLY A 383 0.42 0.24 14.86
CA GLY A 383 -0.82 0.94 14.49
C GLY A 383 -2.04 0.03 14.26
N SER A 384 -1.85 -1.29 14.24
CA SER A 384 -2.91 -2.29 14.00
C SER A 384 -3.40 -2.97 15.29
N LEU A 385 -2.99 -2.45 16.45
CA LEU A 385 -3.28 -3.08 17.73
C LEU A 385 -4.78 -2.98 18.08
N GLU A 386 -5.41 -4.13 18.27
CA GLU A 386 -6.79 -4.19 18.78
C GLU A 386 -6.78 -3.71 20.25
N LEU A 387 -7.52 -2.63 20.52
CA LEU A 387 -7.55 -2.03 21.85
C LEU A 387 -8.44 -2.85 22.80
N PRO A 388 -8.06 -2.97 24.09
CA PRO A 388 -8.91 -3.60 25.10
C PRO A 388 -10.28 -2.89 25.24
N ARG A 389 -11.30 -3.60 25.74
CA ARG A 389 -12.61 -3.01 26.02
C ARG A 389 -12.56 -2.01 27.19
N PRO A 390 -13.46 -1.01 27.24
CA PRO A 390 -13.49 -0.02 28.32
C PRO A 390 -13.58 -0.63 29.73
N ASP A 391 -14.30 -1.75 29.88
CA ASP A 391 -14.50 -2.43 31.16
C ASP A 391 -13.17 -2.89 31.79
N ALA A 392 -12.12 -3.09 31.00
CA ALA A 392 -10.79 -3.48 31.46
C ALA A 392 -10.08 -2.40 32.29
N PHE A 393 -10.52 -1.14 32.19
CA PHE A 393 -9.95 0.01 32.90
C PHE A 393 -10.87 0.53 34.00
N VAL A 394 -11.92 -0.20 34.34
CA VAL A 394 -12.79 0.15 35.46
C VAL A 394 -12.13 -0.31 36.76
N GLY A 395 -11.67 0.64 37.57
CA GLY A 395 -11.05 0.38 38.87
C GLY A 395 -9.71 1.09 39.07
N PRO A 396 -9.04 0.86 40.21
CA PRO A 396 -7.81 1.57 40.58
C PRO A 396 -6.65 1.32 39.60
N GLU A 397 -6.60 0.16 38.95
CA GLU A 397 -5.58 -0.16 37.95
C GLU A 397 -5.73 0.71 36.69
N GLY A 398 -6.96 0.95 36.23
CA GLY A 398 -7.24 1.83 35.10
C GLY A 398 -6.94 3.30 35.40
N GLU A 399 -7.28 3.75 36.62
CA GLU A 399 -6.94 5.10 37.09
C GLU A 399 -5.42 5.32 37.14
N ALA A 400 -4.64 4.32 37.56
CA ALA A 400 -3.18 4.40 37.58
C ALA A 400 -2.60 4.53 36.17
N ILE A 401 -3.12 3.77 35.20
CA ILE A 401 -2.69 3.85 33.79
C ILE A 401 -3.05 5.22 33.20
N ALA A 402 -4.26 5.71 33.46
CA ALA A 402 -4.71 7.03 33.03
C ALA A 402 -3.85 8.16 33.64
N GLY A 403 -3.43 8.04 34.90
CA GLY A 403 -2.55 8.99 35.56
C GLY A 403 -1.15 9.07 34.94
N VAL A 404 -0.62 7.95 34.44
CA VAL A 404 0.70 7.89 33.79
C VAL A 404 0.63 8.34 32.32
N LEU A 405 -0.29 7.77 31.53
CA LEU A 405 -0.34 7.99 30.09
C LEU A 405 -1.18 9.22 29.70
N GLY A 406 -2.08 9.68 30.55
CA GLY A 406 -2.97 10.81 30.28
C GLY A 406 -2.24 12.08 29.87
N PRO A 407 -1.22 12.54 30.64
CA PRO A 407 -0.43 13.71 30.26
C PRO A 407 0.28 13.55 28.91
N GLU A 408 0.82 12.36 28.60
CA GLU A 408 1.47 12.07 27.31
C GLU A 408 0.46 12.18 26.15
N ILE A 409 -0.71 11.55 26.29
CA ILE A 409 -1.79 11.56 25.28
C ILE A 409 -2.29 12.99 25.04
N LEU A 410 -2.58 13.74 26.11
CA LEU A 410 -3.10 15.10 26.02
C LEU A 410 -2.08 16.05 25.39
N THR A 411 -0.81 15.97 25.82
CA THR A 411 0.29 16.77 25.24
C THR A 411 0.47 16.45 23.77
N GLU A 412 0.41 15.17 23.39
CA GLU A 412 0.51 14.78 21.99
C GLU A 412 -0.70 15.26 21.19
N LEU A 413 -1.93 15.09 21.67
CA LEU A 413 -3.14 15.61 21.00
C LEU A 413 -3.10 17.13 20.83
N GLU A 414 -2.59 17.87 21.82
CA GLU A 414 -2.46 19.33 21.80
C GLU A 414 -1.34 19.80 20.85
N SER A 415 -0.19 19.12 20.86
CA SER A 415 1.01 19.53 20.12
C SER A 415 0.77 19.62 18.61
N ALA A 416 0.95 20.83 18.08
CA ALA A 416 1.06 21.11 16.66
C ALA A 416 2.52 21.01 16.14
N ALA A 417 3.49 20.73 17.04
CA ALA A 417 4.91 21.02 16.82
C ALA A 417 5.71 19.93 16.07
N GLY A 418 5.05 18.98 15.38
CA GLY A 418 5.74 17.86 14.73
C GLY A 418 5.07 17.42 13.45
N GLY A 419 5.29 18.16 12.36
CA GLY A 419 4.85 17.78 11.02
C GLY A 419 3.35 17.48 10.87
N LEU A 420 2.94 17.03 9.69
CA LEU A 420 1.59 16.52 9.47
C LEU A 420 1.48 15.14 10.14
N ARG A 421 0.82 15.07 11.29
CA ARG A 421 0.52 13.80 11.97
C ARG A 421 -0.38 12.92 11.07
N PRO A 422 -0.08 11.61 10.93
CA PRO A 422 -0.97 10.69 10.23
C PRO A 422 -2.37 10.62 10.86
N VAL A 423 -3.40 10.45 10.03
CA VAL A 423 -4.80 10.29 10.48
C VAL A 423 -4.92 9.14 11.47
N ALA A 424 -4.34 7.97 11.14
CA ALA A 424 -4.39 6.77 11.97
C ALA A 424 -3.89 7.02 13.40
N ARG A 425 -2.82 7.81 13.55
CA ARG A 425 -2.24 8.15 14.85
C ARG A 425 -3.19 9.01 15.69
N THR A 426 -3.81 10.01 15.08
CA THR A 426 -4.77 10.89 15.78
C THR A 426 -6.01 10.11 16.22
N VAL A 427 -6.53 9.23 15.36
CA VAL A 427 -7.66 8.35 15.67
C VAL A 427 -7.32 7.41 16.83
N GLN A 428 -6.13 6.79 16.80
CA GLN A 428 -5.66 5.91 17.87
C GLN A 428 -5.61 6.62 19.22
N LEU A 429 -5.03 7.82 19.29
CA LEU A 429 -4.96 8.61 20.53
C LEU A 429 -6.34 8.99 21.08
N LEU A 430 -7.29 9.35 20.21
CA LEU A 430 -8.67 9.66 20.63
C LEU A 430 -9.42 8.42 21.14
N ARG A 431 -9.19 7.24 20.54
CA ARG A 431 -9.74 5.96 21.03
C ARG A 431 -9.16 5.61 22.40
N VAL A 432 -7.84 5.72 22.57
CA VAL A 432 -7.17 5.46 23.86
C VAL A 432 -7.61 6.47 24.93
N ALA A 433 -7.71 7.75 24.59
CA ALA A 433 -8.16 8.78 25.53
C ALA A 433 -9.56 8.47 26.09
N ARG A 434 -10.48 8.01 25.24
CA ARG A 434 -11.82 7.58 25.66
C ARG A 434 -11.80 6.34 26.53
N LEU A 435 -10.99 5.36 26.15
CA LEU A 435 -10.82 4.12 26.89
C LEU A 435 -10.27 4.38 28.31
N LEU A 436 -9.38 5.36 28.47
CA LEU A 436 -8.86 5.81 29.77
C LEU A 436 -9.74 6.86 30.47
N GLY A 437 -10.91 7.19 29.92
CA GLY A 437 -11.82 8.18 30.53
C GLY A 437 -11.30 9.62 30.56
N LEU A 438 -10.32 9.98 29.72
CA LEU A 438 -9.74 11.32 29.67
C LEU A 438 -10.74 12.33 29.08
N ASN A 439 -10.84 13.51 29.69
CA ASN A 439 -11.66 14.59 29.16
C ASN A 439 -10.90 15.32 28.03
N THR A 440 -11.28 15.07 26.78
CA THR A 440 -10.68 15.70 25.59
C THR A 440 -11.47 16.89 25.05
N ARG A 441 -12.62 17.25 25.66
CA ARG A 441 -13.58 18.21 25.11
C ARG A 441 -12.97 19.55 24.71
N ASP A 442 -12.08 20.08 25.55
CA ASP A 442 -11.44 21.39 25.30
C ASP A 442 -10.39 21.32 24.18
N LEU A 443 -9.83 20.13 23.91
CA LEU A 443 -8.86 19.89 22.85
C LEU A 443 -9.51 19.57 21.49
N LEU A 444 -10.74 19.02 21.50
CA LEU A 444 -11.42 18.54 20.29
C LEU A 444 -11.47 19.56 19.15
N PRO A 445 -11.83 20.85 19.36
CA PRO A 445 -11.88 21.82 18.27
C PRO A 445 -10.52 22.00 17.56
N GLY A 446 -9.42 22.02 18.31
CA GLY A 446 -8.07 22.13 17.78
C GLY A 446 -7.65 20.86 17.03
N VAL A 447 -7.95 19.69 17.62
CA VAL A 447 -7.65 18.38 17.03
C VAL A 447 -8.41 18.18 15.72
N THR A 448 -9.73 18.43 15.68
CA THR A 448 -10.54 18.19 14.48
C THR A 448 -10.25 19.19 13.37
N THR A 449 -9.91 20.44 13.71
CA THR A 449 -9.45 21.45 12.74
C THR A 449 -8.17 21.02 12.03
N ARG A 450 -7.31 20.22 12.68
CA ARG A 450 -6.12 19.61 12.04
C ARG A 450 -6.41 18.27 11.36
N LEU A 451 -7.29 17.46 11.93
CA LEU A 451 -7.65 16.13 11.41
C LEU A 451 -8.39 16.24 10.08
N ALA A 452 -9.33 17.17 9.93
CA ALA A 452 -10.12 17.36 8.72
C ALA A 452 -9.27 17.56 7.44
N PRO A 453 -8.31 18.50 7.37
CA PRO A 453 -7.44 18.62 6.19
C PRO A 453 -6.47 17.44 6.05
N ALA A 454 -6.14 16.73 7.13
CA ALA A 454 -5.33 15.51 7.04
C ALA A 454 -6.08 14.36 6.36
N LEU A 455 -7.36 14.18 6.66
CA LEU A 455 -8.24 13.21 5.99
C LEU A 455 -8.29 13.44 4.48
N LEU A 456 -8.48 14.69 4.05
CA LEU A 456 -8.56 15.03 2.62
C LEU A 456 -7.27 14.72 1.87
N ARG A 457 -6.11 15.05 2.46
CA ARG A 457 -4.80 14.82 1.85
C ARG A 457 -4.42 13.35 1.76
N GLU A 458 -4.62 12.59 2.84
CA GLU A 458 -4.29 11.16 2.84
C GLU A 458 -5.21 10.37 1.90
N ALA A 459 -6.50 10.69 1.89
CA ALA A 459 -7.43 10.13 0.90
C ALA A 459 -6.99 10.48 -0.53
N GLY A 460 -6.61 11.73 -0.81
CA GLY A 460 -6.09 12.15 -2.12
C GLY A 460 -4.85 11.36 -2.55
N ALA A 461 -3.84 11.26 -1.68
CA ALA A 461 -2.59 10.56 -1.98
C ALA A 461 -2.79 9.05 -2.25
N GLU A 462 -3.73 8.40 -1.57
CA GLU A 462 -4.08 7.00 -1.86
C GLU A 462 -4.83 6.84 -3.19
N ALA A 463 -5.68 7.80 -3.56
CA ALA A 463 -6.37 7.79 -4.85
C ALA A 463 -5.37 7.94 -6.02
N GLU A 464 -4.36 8.82 -5.87
CA GLU A 464 -3.28 8.98 -6.84
C GLU A 464 -2.43 7.72 -6.98
N ARG A 465 -2.11 7.03 -5.88
CA ARG A 465 -1.39 5.74 -5.92
C ARG A 465 -2.20 4.64 -6.60
N ALA A 466 -3.51 4.57 -6.34
CA ALA A 466 -4.41 3.62 -6.97
C ALA A 466 -4.66 3.92 -8.47
N GLY A 467 -4.64 5.20 -8.86
CA GLY A 467 -4.74 5.63 -10.26
C GLY A 467 -3.43 5.49 -11.05
N GLY A 468 -2.28 5.66 -10.39
CA GLY A 468 -0.94 5.57 -11.01
C GLY A 468 -0.49 4.15 -11.36
N SER A 469 -1.12 3.11 -10.81
CA SER A 469 -0.84 1.72 -11.20
C SER A 469 -1.49 1.30 -12.53
N GLY A 470 -2.22 2.20 -13.22
CA GLY A 470 -2.97 1.92 -14.44
C GLY A 470 -2.37 2.41 -15.76
N THR A 471 -1.22 3.10 -15.75
CA THR A 471 -0.63 3.70 -16.97
C THR A 471 0.86 3.38 -17.12
N ALA A 472 1.18 2.11 -17.37
CA ALA A 472 2.40 1.72 -18.08
C ALA A 472 2.01 1.38 -19.53
N GLY A 473 1.84 2.43 -20.33
CA GLY A 473 1.45 2.35 -21.74
C GLY A 473 1.81 3.64 -22.45
N GLY A 474 3.09 4.00 -22.42
CA GLY A 474 3.64 5.06 -23.26
C GLY A 474 4.04 4.51 -24.63
N PRO A 475 3.90 5.29 -25.72
CA PRO A 475 4.14 4.81 -27.08
C PRO A 475 5.63 4.86 -27.41
N GLU A 476 6.25 3.73 -27.69
CA GLU A 476 7.61 3.68 -28.26
C GLU A 476 7.54 3.50 -29.78
N GLY A 477 7.84 4.60 -30.48
CA GLY A 477 8.33 4.60 -31.86
C GLY A 477 9.86 4.70 -31.86
N ALA A 478 10.50 3.68 -32.44
CA ALA A 478 11.79 3.62 -33.14
C ALA A 478 12.89 4.68 -32.83
N GLU A 479 14.05 4.21 -32.36
CA GLU A 479 15.32 4.10 -33.12
C GLU A 479 16.53 3.83 -32.19
N GLY A 480 17.49 3.00 -32.63
CA GLY A 480 18.90 3.14 -32.22
C GLY A 480 19.59 1.98 -31.47
N THR A 481 19.94 0.91 -32.20
CA THR A 481 21.16 0.07 -32.12
C THR A 481 22.19 0.30 -30.99
N ALA A 482 22.51 -0.75 -30.21
CA ALA A 482 23.82 -1.45 -30.22
C ALA A 482 24.02 -2.41 -29.01
N GLY A 483 24.35 -3.68 -29.31
CA GLY A 483 25.35 -4.46 -28.57
C GLY A 483 24.91 -5.38 -27.42
N SER A 484 24.67 -6.67 -27.72
CA SER A 484 24.98 -7.77 -26.79
C SER A 484 25.29 -9.05 -27.58
N PRO A 485 26.29 -9.85 -27.17
CA PRO A 485 26.59 -11.12 -27.82
C PRO A 485 25.76 -12.28 -27.24
N GLU A 486 25.34 -13.14 -28.17
CA GLU A 486 25.01 -14.59 -28.14
C GLU A 486 25.70 -15.39 -27.00
N THR A 487 25.24 -16.52 -26.46
CA THR A 487 24.28 -17.62 -26.79
C THR A 487 24.30 -18.61 -25.58
N PRO A 488 23.68 -19.82 -25.57
CA PRO A 488 22.56 -20.37 -26.35
C PRO A 488 21.44 -21.03 -25.51
N ALA A 489 20.31 -21.25 -26.17
CA ALA A 489 19.17 -22.07 -25.76
C ALA A 489 19.28 -23.51 -26.29
N THR A 490 18.60 -24.49 -25.66
CA THR A 490 17.83 -25.60 -26.30
C THR A 490 17.01 -26.42 -25.26
N PRO A 491 16.02 -27.28 -25.61
CA PRO A 491 14.60 -26.89 -25.80
C PRO A 491 13.51 -27.86 -25.22
N GLY A 492 12.24 -27.46 -25.38
CA GLY A 492 11.06 -28.33 -25.67
C GLY A 492 10.37 -29.03 -24.49
N ALA A 493 9.07 -29.36 -24.50
CA ALA A 493 7.98 -29.14 -25.44
C ALA A 493 6.62 -29.44 -24.75
N ALA A 494 5.57 -28.79 -25.26
CA ALA A 494 4.12 -29.00 -25.21
C ALA A 494 3.46 -30.17 -24.42
N GLY A 495 2.32 -29.85 -23.80
CA GLY A 495 1.32 -30.80 -23.32
C GLY A 495 -0.11 -30.25 -23.49
N THR A 496 -0.87 -30.89 -24.38
CA THR A 496 -2.24 -30.62 -24.83
C THR A 496 -3.32 -31.29 -23.97
N THR A 497 -4.48 -30.62 -23.87
CA THR A 497 -5.89 -31.08 -23.87
C THR A 497 -6.29 -32.44 -23.29
N GLY A 498 -7.37 -32.43 -22.48
CA GLY A 498 -8.27 -33.58 -22.34
C GLY A 498 -9.41 -33.35 -21.35
N THR A 499 -10.63 -33.10 -21.85
CA THR A 499 -11.88 -33.26 -21.10
C THR A 499 -12.78 -34.20 -21.89
N PRO A 500 -13.39 -35.23 -21.27
CA PRO A 500 -14.39 -36.05 -21.94
C PRO A 500 -15.81 -35.54 -21.65
N ALA A 501 -16.65 -35.56 -22.69
CA ALA A 501 -18.10 -35.41 -22.63
C ALA A 501 -18.74 -36.73 -23.04
N THR A 502 -19.86 -37.13 -22.39
CA THR A 502 -20.97 -37.90 -23.01
C THR A 502 -22.19 -38.00 -22.05
N PRO A 503 -23.42 -38.37 -22.50
CA PRO A 503 -24.54 -37.42 -22.56
C PRO A 503 -25.94 -37.98 -22.17
N GLY A 504 -26.98 -37.14 -22.34
CA GLY A 504 -28.37 -37.54 -22.66
C GLY A 504 -29.24 -37.96 -21.47
N ALA A 505 -30.57 -37.80 -21.44
CA ALA A 505 -31.59 -37.34 -22.38
C ALA A 505 -32.87 -37.09 -21.52
N ALA A 506 -33.59 -35.98 -21.69
CA ALA A 506 -34.84 -35.84 -22.46
C ALA A 506 -36.14 -35.83 -21.61
N THR A 507 -37.10 -35.05 -22.14
CA THR A 507 -38.56 -35.05 -21.94
C THR A 507 -39.17 -34.24 -20.78
N SER A 508 -39.87 -33.15 -21.16
CA SER A 508 -41.12 -32.66 -20.53
C SER A 508 -42.32 -33.41 -21.18
N PRO A 509 -43.57 -33.38 -20.64
CA PRO A 509 -44.46 -32.20 -20.73
C PRO A 509 -45.57 -32.02 -19.64
N GLU A 510 -46.22 -30.84 -19.69
CA GLU A 510 -47.65 -30.50 -19.40
C GLU A 510 -48.32 -30.72 -18.01
N ALA A 511 -48.84 -29.65 -17.37
CA ALA A 511 -50.23 -29.12 -17.55
C ALA A 511 -50.73 -28.19 -16.40
N THR A 512 -51.43 -27.11 -16.80
CA THR A 512 -52.56 -26.37 -16.14
C THR A 512 -52.38 -25.54 -14.83
N GLY A 513 -52.65 -24.21 -14.90
CA GLY A 513 -52.64 -23.20 -13.81
C GLY A 513 -53.98 -23.02 -13.06
N PRO A 514 -54.42 -21.80 -12.62
CA PRO A 514 -53.73 -20.53 -12.34
C PRO A 514 -54.10 -19.86 -10.97
N SER A 515 -53.27 -18.92 -10.49
CA SER A 515 -53.50 -17.83 -9.49
C SER A 515 -52.28 -17.72 -8.56
N GLY A 516 -51.67 -16.59 -8.23
CA GLY A 516 -51.85 -15.18 -8.51
C GLY A 516 -50.72 -14.41 -7.80
N THR A 517 -50.63 -13.10 -8.07
CA THR A 517 -49.72 -12.07 -7.50
C THR A 517 -48.28 -11.95 -8.04
N PRO A 518 -47.79 -10.71 -8.30
CA PRO A 518 -46.67 -10.44 -9.19
C PRO A 518 -45.31 -10.41 -8.48
N ILE A 519 -44.30 -10.97 -9.15
CA ILE A 519 -42.88 -10.94 -8.81
C ILE A 519 -42.23 -9.73 -9.53
N PRO A 520 -41.37 -8.92 -8.87
CA PRO A 520 -40.68 -7.79 -9.50
C PRO A 520 -39.62 -8.25 -10.52
N PRO A 521 -39.31 -7.43 -11.55
CA PRO A 521 -38.42 -7.84 -12.63
C PRO A 521 -36.95 -7.93 -12.18
N GLY A 522 -36.37 -9.10 -12.47
CA GLY A 522 -35.01 -9.34 -12.97
C GLY A 522 -33.88 -8.41 -12.52
N ALA A 523 -33.02 -8.95 -11.65
CA ALA A 523 -31.67 -8.46 -11.45
C ALA A 523 -30.90 -8.41 -12.79
N PRO A 524 -30.21 -7.31 -13.12
CA PRO A 524 -29.26 -7.30 -14.21
C PRO A 524 -28.03 -8.13 -13.81
N GLY A 525 -27.57 -8.99 -14.73
CA GLY A 525 -26.33 -9.75 -14.59
C GLY A 525 -25.10 -8.83 -14.46
N PRO A 526 -23.95 -9.36 -14.00
CA PRO A 526 -22.77 -8.58 -13.64
C PRO A 526 -22.12 -7.99 -14.89
N SER A 527 -22.57 -6.80 -15.28
CA SER A 527 -21.80 -5.91 -16.14
C SER A 527 -20.60 -5.40 -15.33
N GLY A 528 -19.42 -5.43 -15.95
CA GLY A 528 -18.12 -5.25 -15.31
C GLY A 528 -18.10 -4.13 -14.26
N THR A 529 -17.79 -4.49 -13.03
CA THR A 529 -17.49 -3.55 -11.96
C THR A 529 -16.25 -2.76 -12.38
N ALA A 530 -16.47 -1.52 -12.79
CA ALA A 530 -15.48 -0.45 -12.58
C ALA A 530 -15.00 -0.59 -11.13
N GLY A 531 -13.68 -0.69 -10.94
CA GLY A 531 -13.09 -0.99 -9.63
C GLY A 531 -13.66 -0.06 -8.57
N SER A 532 -14.28 -0.64 -7.54
CA SER A 532 -14.72 0.13 -6.37
C SER A 532 -13.49 0.85 -5.81
N PRO A 533 -13.54 2.17 -5.57
CA PRO A 533 -12.37 2.91 -5.12
C PRO A 533 -11.90 2.31 -3.80
N ALA A 534 -10.61 1.96 -3.71
CA ALA A 534 -10.05 1.33 -2.53
C ALA A 534 -10.35 2.19 -1.29
N VAL A 535 -10.92 1.58 -0.24
CA VAL A 535 -11.23 2.27 1.02
C VAL A 535 -9.91 2.64 1.72
N PRO A 536 -9.75 3.87 2.24
CA PRO A 536 -8.55 4.25 2.96
C PRO A 536 -8.24 3.36 4.16
N ALA A 537 -6.95 3.10 4.42
CA ALA A 537 -6.54 2.20 5.49
C ALA A 537 -6.99 2.69 6.89
N PHE A 538 -7.12 4.00 7.08
CA PHE A 538 -7.60 4.59 8.33
C PHE A 538 -9.13 4.50 8.52
N ALA A 539 -9.90 4.24 7.46
CA ALA A 539 -11.35 4.43 7.47
C ALA A 539 -12.09 3.53 8.48
N PRO A 540 -11.76 2.23 8.65
CA PRO A 540 -12.45 1.39 9.64
C PRO A 540 -12.33 1.93 11.07
N ALA A 541 -11.11 2.28 11.50
CA ALA A 541 -10.86 2.82 12.83
C ALA A 541 -11.49 4.21 13.05
N LEU A 542 -11.54 5.03 11.99
CA LEU A 542 -12.23 6.31 12.04
C LEU A 542 -13.74 6.14 12.23
N LEU A 543 -14.38 5.23 11.47
CA LEU A 543 -15.82 5.02 11.57
C LEU A 543 -16.23 4.45 12.93
N GLU A 544 -15.45 3.51 13.47
CA GLU A 544 -15.61 2.99 14.83
C GLU A 544 -15.54 4.12 15.88
N LEU A 545 -14.52 4.99 15.78
CA LEU A 545 -14.38 6.16 16.66
C LEU A 545 -15.60 7.10 16.59
N LEU A 546 -16.14 7.36 15.39
CA LEU A 546 -17.26 8.28 15.19
C LEU A 546 -18.60 7.69 15.68
N ASP A 547 -18.75 6.36 15.64
CA ASP A 547 -19.92 5.67 16.19
C ASP A 547 -19.91 5.74 17.72
N GLU A 548 -18.74 5.49 18.33
CA GLU A 548 -18.57 5.46 19.78
C GLU A 548 -18.53 6.85 20.44
N GLN A 549 -18.01 7.87 19.75
CA GLN A 549 -17.74 9.20 20.33
C GLN A 549 -18.54 10.31 19.63
N PHE A 550 -19.73 10.61 20.16
CA PHE A 550 -20.61 11.65 19.65
C PHE A 550 -19.96 13.05 19.58
N ASP A 551 -19.18 13.44 20.59
CA ASP A 551 -18.51 14.74 20.64
C ASP A 551 -17.44 14.87 19.53
N VAL A 552 -16.64 13.82 19.29
CA VAL A 552 -15.65 13.77 18.20
C VAL A 552 -16.35 13.84 16.85
N ARG A 553 -17.42 13.06 16.65
CA ARG A 553 -18.20 13.08 15.43
C ARG A 553 -18.75 14.47 15.12
N THR A 554 -19.36 15.12 16.11
CA THR A 554 -19.93 16.47 15.93
C THR A 554 -18.84 17.48 15.59
N ALA A 555 -17.71 17.46 16.30
CA ALA A 555 -16.60 18.37 16.06
C ALA A 555 -15.88 18.12 14.72
N LEU A 556 -15.76 16.87 14.28
CA LEU A 556 -15.13 16.52 13.00
C LEU A 556 -16.02 16.89 11.81
N LEU A 557 -17.31 16.57 11.88
CA LEU A 557 -18.27 16.94 10.84
C LEU A 557 -18.35 18.47 10.71
N GLY A 558 -18.41 19.21 11.82
CA GLY A 558 -18.36 20.67 11.78
C GLY A 558 -17.02 21.23 11.27
N ALA A 559 -15.89 20.52 11.45
CA ALA A 559 -14.62 20.92 10.86
C ALA A 559 -14.56 20.67 9.34
N LEU A 560 -15.06 19.53 8.87
CA LEU A 560 -15.15 19.22 7.44
C LEU A 560 -16.12 20.16 6.72
N ASP A 561 -17.27 20.47 7.32
CA ASP A 561 -18.26 21.39 6.75
C ASP A 561 -17.70 22.81 6.59
N ARG A 562 -16.87 23.28 7.54
CA ARG A 562 -16.15 24.56 7.42
C ARG A 562 -15.10 24.60 6.32
N ILE A 563 -14.49 23.47 5.96
CA ILE A 563 -13.44 23.38 4.93
C ILE A 563 -14.04 23.15 3.55
N ALA A 564 -15.22 22.52 3.47
CA ALA A 564 -15.86 22.18 2.21
C ALA A 564 -16.05 23.34 1.21
N PRO A 565 -16.32 24.60 1.62
CA PRO A 565 -16.37 25.72 0.67
C PRO A 565 -15.03 26.02 -0.03
N GLU A 566 -13.90 25.69 0.61
CA GLU A 566 -12.56 25.95 0.09
C GLU A 566 -12.11 24.88 -0.90
N ASP A 567 -12.45 23.60 -0.65
CA ASP A 567 -12.15 22.47 -1.52
C ASP A 567 -13.29 21.43 -1.52
N PRO A 568 -14.41 21.73 -2.20
CA PRO A 568 -15.58 20.87 -2.16
C PRO A 568 -15.37 19.55 -2.91
N GLY A 569 -14.53 19.56 -3.95
CA GLY A 569 -14.20 18.35 -4.71
C GLY A 569 -13.44 17.32 -3.88
N ALA A 570 -12.45 17.74 -3.07
CA ALA A 570 -11.75 16.82 -2.19
C ALA A 570 -12.68 16.22 -1.13
N VAL A 571 -13.61 17.01 -0.59
CA VAL A 571 -14.59 16.54 0.39
C VAL A 571 -15.57 15.55 -0.24
N ALA A 572 -16.09 15.82 -1.45
CA ALA A 572 -16.95 14.88 -2.16
C ALA A 572 -16.26 13.53 -2.40
N ARG A 573 -15.00 13.55 -2.88
CA ARG A 573 -14.19 12.33 -3.08
C ARG A 573 -13.93 11.56 -1.78
N LEU A 574 -13.74 12.26 -0.65
CA LEU A 574 -13.63 11.60 0.65
C LEU A 574 -14.94 10.87 1.00
N LEU A 575 -16.09 11.53 0.82
CA LEU A 575 -17.41 10.98 1.16
C LEU A 575 -17.83 9.81 0.27
N GLU A 576 -17.38 9.76 -0.98
CA GLU A 576 -17.56 8.59 -1.86
C GLU A 576 -16.85 7.34 -1.33
N ARG A 577 -15.71 7.51 -0.64
CA ARG A 577 -14.86 6.42 -0.15
C ARG A 577 -15.09 6.08 1.32
N VAL A 578 -15.55 7.05 2.11
CA VAL A 578 -15.78 6.92 3.54
C VAL A 578 -17.19 7.41 3.87
N ALA A 579 -18.09 6.48 4.19
CA ALA A 579 -19.47 6.77 4.55
C ALA A 579 -19.57 7.38 5.96
N LEU A 580 -19.29 8.69 6.07
CA LEU A 580 -19.34 9.39 7.36
C LEU A 580 -20.79 9.46 7.91
N PRO A 581 -21.00 9.16 9.20
CA PRO A 581 -22.34 9.08 9.79
C PRO A 581 -22.86 10.47 10.19
N PHE A 582 -23.40 11.24 9.25
CA PHE A 582 -24.15 12.46 9.55
C PHE A 582 -25.62 12.29 9.17
N THR A 583 -26.51 12.88 9.97
CA THR A 583 -27.96 12.78 9.78
C THR A 583 -28.52 14.07 9.16
N GLY A 584 -29.66 13.96 8.47
CA GLY A 584 -30.36 15.09 7.87
C GLY A 584 -30.89 16.14 8.87
N THR A 585 -30.61 16.02 10.16
CA THR A 585 -31.02 16.99 11.20
C THR A 585 -29.91 17.98 11.56
N GLN A 586 -28.63 17.67 11.32
CA GLN A 586 -27.51 18.56 11.64
C GLN A 586 -27.35 19.65 10.55
N ALA A 587 -27.22 20.92 10.94
CA ALA A 587 -26.95 22.01 10.00
C ALA A 587 -25.51 21.94 9.45
N LEU A 588 -25.30 21.09 8.45
CA LEU A 588 -24.04 20.84 7.75
C LEU A 588 -24.27 21.04 6.23
N PRO A 589 -24.58 22.27 5.80
CA PRO A 589 -25.03 22.54 4.43
C PRO A 589 -24.00 22.10 3.39
N HIS A 590 -22.71 22.35 3.61
CA HIS A 590 -21.66 22.08 2.63
C HIS A 590 -21.35 20.59 2.52
N LEU A 591 -21.33 19.86 3.63
CA LEU A 591 -21.18 18.41 3.62
C LEU A 591 -22.33 17.70 2.90
N ARG A 592 -23.57 18.15 3.10
CA ARG A 592 -24.74 17.61 2.39
C ARG A 592 -24.63 17.81 0.89
N MET A 593 -24.17 18.99 0.47
CA MET A 593 -23.92 19.28 -0.94
C MET A 593 -22.85 18.36 -1.52
N CYS A 594 -21.74 18.16 -0.81
CA CYS A 594 -20.65 17.27 -1.24
C CYS A 594 -21.09 15.80 -1.30
N ALA A 595 -21.96 15.36 -0.40
CA ALA A 595 -22.51 14.00 -0.40
C ALA A 595 -23.54 13.76 -1.53
N GLU A 596 -24.33 14.78 -1.89
CA GLU A 596 -25.31 14.68 -2.97
C GLU A 596 -24.65 14.74 -4.36
N ALA A 597 -23.52 15.43 -4.50
CA ALA A 597 -22.87 15.70 -5.78
C ALA A 597 -22.66 14.44 -6.66
N PRO A 598 -22.07 13.34 -6.14
CA PRO A 598 -21.84 12.12 -6.93
C PRO A 598 -23.14 11.53 -7.50
N GLY A 599 -24.17 11.39 -6.65
CA GLY A 599 -25.46 10.84 -7.05
C GLY A 599 -26.24 11.76 -8.00
N ALA A 600 -26.07 13.07 -7.85
CA ALA A 600 -26.65 14.04 -8.77
C ALA A 600 -25.95 13.99 -10.14
N MET A 601 -24.62 13.87 -10.19
CA MET A 601 -23.84 13.72 -11.43
C MET A 601 -24.21 12.44 -12.18
N THR A 602 -24.36 11.31 -11.48
CA THR A 602 -24.78 10.04 -12.12
C THR A 602 -26.19 10.11 -12.70
N THR A 603 -27.10 10.86 -12.06
CA THR A 603 -28.50 10.96 -12.49
C THR A 603 -28.71 11.96 -13.64
N LEU A 604 -28.06 13.12 -13.55
CA LEU A 604 -28.32 14.28 -14.44
C LEU A 604 -27.30 14.40 -15.58
N GLY A 605 -26.22 13.63 -15.54
CA GLY A 605 -25.22 13.57 -16.61
C GLY A 605 -24.56 14.93 -16.87
N ARG A 606 -24.70 15.44 -18.10
CA ARG A 606 -24.03 16.69 -18.55
C ARG A 606 -24.85 17.96 -18.30
N ASP A 607 -26.06 17.88 -17.76
CA ASP A 607 -26.88 19.06 -17.46
C ASP A 607 -26.39 19.74 -16.17
N ARG A 608 -25.45 20.66 -16.32
CA ARG A 608 -24.82 21.39 -15.21
C ARG A 608 -25.79 22.30 -14.48
N THR A 609 -26.77 22.86 -15.19
CA THR A 609 -27.77 23.73 -14.59
C THR A 609 -28.70 22.94 -13.67
N ALA A 610 -29.18 21.78 -14.11
CA ALA A 610 -29.98 20.89 -13.26
C ALA A 610 -29.15 20.36 -12.07
N LEU A 611 -27.87 20.03 -12.31
CA LEU A 611 -26.94 19.58 -11.28
C LEU A 611 -26.76 20.63 -10.19
N TRP A 612 -26.50 21.88 -10.57
CA TRP A 612 -26.33 23.00 -9.66
C TRP A 612 -27.56 23.23 -8.77
N HIS A 613 -28.76 23.25 -9.35
CA HIS A 613 -30.01 23.40 -8.58
C HIS A 613 -30.24 22.23 -7.61
N ARG A 614 -29.90 21.00 -8.02
CA ARG A 614 -30.02 19.82 -7.16
C ARG A 614 -29.05 19.89 -5.98
N ILE A 615 -27.79 20.23 -6.23
CA ILE A 615 -26.76 20.38 -5.20
C ILE A 615 -27.14 21.51 -4.23
N LEU A 616 -27.56 22.67 -4.71
CA LEU A 616 -27.99 23.77 -3.83
C LEU A 616 -29.19 23.40 -2.95
N ARG A 617 -30.17 22.66 -3.48
CA ARG A 617 -31.29 22.17 -2.67
C ARG A 617 -30.84 21.25 -1.54
N ALA A 618 -29.78 20.46 -1.75
CA ALA A 618 -29.24 19.57 -0.72
C ALA A 618 -28.64 20.32 0.48
N ALA A 619 -28.20 21.57 0.29
CA ALA A 619 -27.73 22.41 1.40
C ALA A 619 -28.81 22.62 2.46
N GLY A 620 -30.09 22.64 2.06
CA GLY A 620 -31.23 22.91 2.96
C GLY A 620 -31.29 24.34 3.51
N LEU A 621 -30.38 25.22 3.06
CA LEU A 621 -30.32 26.65 3.41
C LEU A 621 -30.37 27.49 2.14
N SER A 622 -30.98 28.66 2.24
CA SER A 622 -30.97 29.64 1.15
C SER A 622 -29.57 30.26 1.01
N PRO A 623 -29.10 30.53 -0.23
CA PRO A 623 -27.90 31.34 -0.49
C PRO A 623 -27.91 32.72 0.18
N PHE A 624 -29.08 33.22 0.58
CA PHE A 624 -29.19 34.46 1.36
C PHE A 624 -28.79 34.28 2.83
N ALA A 625 -29.12 33.12 3.42
CA ALA A 625 -28.82 32.82 4.82
C ALA A 625 -27.38 32.29 5.00
N GLU A 626 -26.89 31.51 4.03
CA GLU A 626 -25.52 30.99 4.00
C GLU A 626 -24.93 31.19 2.59
N PRO A 627 -24.25 32.31 2.32
CA PRO A 627 -23.71 32.60 0.98
C PRO A 627 -22.68 31.59 0.48
N LEU A 628 -21.90 30.95 1.36
CA LEU A 628 -20.82 30.03 0.95
C LEU A 628 -21.36 28.78 0.24
N VAL A 629 -22.66 28.48 0.31
CA VAL A 629 -23.28 27.42 -0.50
C VAL A 629 -23.12 27.69 -1.99
N LEU A 630 -23.11 28.96 -2.43
CA LEU A 630 -22.86 29.29 -3.84
C LEU A 630 -21.45 28.88 -4.25
N ARG A 631 -20.45 29.12 -3.38
CA ARG A 631 -19.06 28.72 -3.62
C ARG A 631 -18.91 27.21 -3.71
N THR A 632 -19.56 26.50 -2.77
CA THR A 632 -19.54 25.04 -2.70
C THR A 632 -20.18 24.43 -3.94
N ALA A 633 -21.38 24.89 -4.32
CA ALA A 633 -22.06 24.42 -5.53
C ALA A 633 -21.24 24.72 -6.79
N ALA A 634 -20.65 25.90 -6.88
CA ALA A 634 -19.82 26.27 -8.03
C ALA A 634 -18.58 25.37 -8.15
N GLY A 635 -17.91 25.09 -7.03
CA GLY A 635 -16.75 24.20 -7.00
C GLY A 635 -17.09 22.75 -7.36
N LEU A 636 -18.26 22.24 -6.97
CA LEU A 636 -18.69 20.87 -7.32
C LEU A 636 -19.10 20.72 -8.80
N VAL A 637 -19.75 21.73 -9.37
CA VAL A 637 -20.32 21.63 -10.74
C VAL A 637 -19.28 21.93 -11.81
N TRP A 638 -18.43 22.94 -11.57
CA TRP A 638 -17.49 23.41 -12.59
C TRP A 638 -16.02 23.11 -12.25
N GLU A 639 -15.68 22.73 -11.02
CA GLU A 639 -14.31 22.47 -10.55
C GLU A 639 -13.32 23.54 -11.06
N ASP A 640 -12.47 23.20 -12.03
CA ASP A 640 -11.43 24.07 -12.62
C ASP A 640 -11.87 24.80 -13.91
N ARG A 641 -13.11 24.60 -14.37
CA ARG A 641 -13.65 25.23 -15.58
C ARG A 641 -14.48 26.47 -15.24
N ALA A 642 -14.49 27.44 -16.15
CA ALA A 642 -15.44 28.55 -16.08
C ALA A 642 -16.83 28.09 -16.56
N PRO A 643 -17.93 28.62 -15.98
CA PRO A 643 -19.27 28.41 -16.53
C PRO A 643 -19.38 29.03 -17.93
N THR A 644 -20.34 28.56 -18.73
CA THR A 644 -20.71 29.26 -19.97
C THR A 644 -21.38 30.60 -19.64
N VAL A 645 -21.52 31.49 -20.62
CA VAL A 645 -22.20 32.79 -20.42
C VAL A 645 -23.65 32.60 -19.97
N GLU A 646 -24.37 31.65 -20.56
CA GLU A 646 -25.74 31.31 -20.17
C GLU A 646 -25.80 30.78 -18.73
N GLU A 647 -24.91 29.85 -18.37
CA GLU A 647 -24.80 29.33 -17.01
C GLU A 647 -24.44 30.44 -16.00
N ALA A 648 -23.53 31.35 -16.35
CA ALA A 648 -23.11 32.47 -15.51
C ALA A 648 -24.25 33.48 -15.28
N ARG A 649 -25.09 33.74 -16.28
CA ARG A 649 -26.29 34.58 -16.12
C ARG A 649 -27.29 33.93 -15.17
N LEU A 650 -27.56 32.64 -15.34
CA LEU A 650 -28.43 31.89 -14.43
C LEU A 650 -27.90 31.91 -12.99
N LEU A 651 -26.59 31.77 -12.80
CA LEU A 651 -25.94 31.90 -11.51
C LEU A 651 -26.16 33.28 -10.90
N LEU A 652 -25.91 34.34 -11.67
CA LEU A 652 -26.07 35.74 -11.22
C LEU A 652 -27.51 36.07 -10.84
N GLU A 653 -28.50 35.50 -11.53
CA GLU A 653 -29.93 35.72 -11.27
C GLU A 653 -30.42 34.96 -10.02
N ALA A 654 -29.71 33.91 -9.61
CA ALA A 654 -30.19 33.02 -8.56
C ALA A 654 -29.88 33.49 -7.13
N ALA A 655 -29.03 34.51 -6.96
CA ALA A 655 -28.76 35.11 -5.66
C ALA A 655 -28.50 36.62 -5.77
N THR A 656 -28.46 37.32 -4.64
CA THR A 656 -28.14 38.74 -4.61
C THR A 656 -26.64 38.97 -4.87
N SER A 657 -26.27 40.16 -5.36
CA SER A 657 -24.87 40.54 -5.51
C SER A 657 -24.09 40.36 -4.20
N ASP A 658 -24.69 40.67 -3.05
CA ASP A 658 -24.07 40.50 -1.73
C ASP A 658 -23.72 39.04 -1.42
N ALA A 659 -24.61 38.10 -1.77
CA ALA A 659 -24.34 36.68 -1.61
C ALA A 659 -23.19 36.22 -2.52
N HIS A 660 -23.17 36.66 -3.78
CA HIS A 660 -22.06 36.36 -4.70
C HIS A 660 -20.72 36.94 -4.25
N ARG A 661 -20.73 38.11 -3.60
CA ARG A 661 -19.54 38.74 -3.00
C ARG A 661 -19.03 37.95 -1.82
N ALA A 662 -19.91 37.63 -0.86
CA ALA A 662 -19.56 36.81 0.29
C ALA A 662 -19.05 35.41 -0.12
N ALA A 663 -19.62 34.83 -1.17
CA ALA A 663 -19.21 33.55 -1.72
C ALA A 663 -17.95 33.60 -2.62
N GLY A 664 -17.48 34.78 -3.01
CA GLY A 664 -16.37 34.93 -3.96
C GLY A 664 -16.66 34.39 -5.37
N THR A 665 -17.91 34.05 -5.70
CA THR A 665 -18.28 33.45 -7.00
C THR A 665 -18.27 34.44 -8.17
N TRP A 666 -18.20 35.75 -7.90
CA TRP A 666 -18.17 36.81 -8.92
C TRP A 666 -16.98 36.67 -9.88
N SER A 667 -15.84 36.14 -9.42
CA SER A 667 -14.65 35.96 -10.27
C SER A 667 -14.92 34.96 -11.38
N ARG A 668 -15.57 33.83 -11.07
CA ARG A 668 -15.98 32.82 -12.07
C ARG A 668 -16.99 33.38 -13.07
N LEU A 669 -17.85 34.31 -12.65
CA LEU A 669 -18.79 34.99 -13.56
C LEU A 669 -18.05 35.95 -14.50
N ALA A 670 -17.03 36.65 -14.00
CA ALA A 670 -16.16 37.49 -14.83
C ALA A 670 -15.36 36.65 -15.82
N ASP A 671 -14.78 35.54 -15.39
CA ASP A 671 -14.06 34.60 -16.25
C ASP A 671 -14.96 34.05 -17.37
N ALA A 672 -16.23 33.76 -17.08
CA ALA A 672 -17.20 33.32 -18.08
C ALA A 672 -17.49 34.40 -19.14
N ALA A 673 -17.57 35.67 -18.73
CA ALA A 673 -17.77 36.78 -19.67
C ALA A 673 -16.54 37.02 -20.55
N LEU A 674 -15.33 36.97 -19.97
CA LEU A 674 -14.06 37.24 -20.66
C LEU A 674 -13.60 36.07 -21.54
N GLY A 675 -13.90 34.82 -21.14
CA GLY A 675 -13.60 33.61 -21.88
C GLY A 675 -14.61 33.24 -22.96
N ALA A 676 -15.69 34.02 -23.12
CA ALA A 676 -16.72 33.78 -24.11
C ALA A 676 -16.18 33.88 -25.55
N PRO A 677 -16.66 33.04 -26.49
CA PRO A 677 -16.26 33.14 -27.88
C PRO A 677 -16.77 34.46 -28.50
N ALA A 678 -16.08 34.94 -29.55
CA ALA A 678 -16.31 36.25 -30.16
C ALA A 678 -17.67 36.44 -30.85
N ASP A 679 -18.48 35.39 -30.98
CA ASP A 679 -19.87 35.38 -31.47
C ASP A 679 -20.97 35.31 -30.38
N ALA A 680 -20.66 34.87 -29.15
CA ALA A 680 -21.56 34.91 -27.99
C ALA A 680 -21.97 36.34 -27.55
N GLU A 681 -23.02 36.87 -28.17
CA GLU A 681 -23.57 38.20 -27.91
C GLU A 681 -24.00 38.42 -26.45
N GLU A 682 -24.43 37.38 -25.73
CA GLU A 682 -24.87 37.52 -24.33
C GLU A 682 -23.75 37.95 -23.39
N ALA A 683 -22.48 37.74 -23.78
CA ALA A 683 -21.32 38.07 -22.94
C ALA A 683 -21.24 39.57 -22.63
N GLU A 684 -21.69 40.42 -23.54
CA GLU A 684 -21.68 41.88 -23.36
C GLU A 684 -22.76 42.34 -22.37
N THR A 685 -23.92 41.66 -22.39
CA THR A 685 -24.99 41.91 -21.41
C THR A 685 -24.54 41.46 -20.02
N LEU A 686 -23.94 40.26 -19.93
CA LEU A 686 -23.35 39.77 -18.70
C LEU A 686 -22.26 40.72 -18.17
N ALA A 687 -21.34 41.19 -19.02
CA ALA A 687 -20.30 42.13 -18.61
C ALA A 687 -20.87 43.44 -18.04
N HIS A 688 -21.91 44.00 -18.66
CA HIS A 688 -22.61 45.18 -18.13
C HIS A 688 -23.24 44.91 -16.76
N ASP A 689 -23.93 43.77 -16.61
CA ASP A 689 -24.57 43.41 -15.34
C ASP A 689 -23.54 43.16 -14.23
N LEU A 690 -22.39 42.56 -14.54
CA LEU A 690 -21.28 42.36 -13.60
C LEU A 690 -20.66 43.69 -13.14
N LEU A 691 -20.41 44.63 -14.06
CA LEU A 691 -19.89 45.95 -13.70
C LEU A 691 -20.84 46.74 -12.79
N ARG A 692 -22.16 46.55 -12.99
CA ARG A 692 -23.20 47.14 -12.13
C ARG A 692 -23.29 46.44 -10.78
N ALA A 693 -23.19 45.12 -10.75
CA ALA A 693 -23.37 44.30 -9.56
C ALA A 693 -22.13 44.30 -8.63
N PHE A 694 -20.92 44.43 -9.18
CA PHE A 694 -19.64 44.27 -8.46
C PHE A 694 -18.68 45.45 -8.72
N PRO A 695 -19.08 46.69 -8.39
CA PRO A 695 -18.32 47.87 -8.75
C PRO A 695 -16.98 48.00 -8.01
N GLN A 696 -16.81 47.36 -6.85
CA GLN A 696 -15.58 47.47 -6.03
C GLN A 696 -14.68 46.24 -6.13
N GLU A 697 -15.25 45.08 -6.41
CA GLU A 697 -14.58 43.78 -6.32
C GLU A 697 -13.75 43.46 -7.58
N ILE A 698 -14.23 43.89 -8.75
CA ILE A 698 -13.54 43.65 -10.03
C ILE A 698 -12.22 44.43 -10.05
N GLY A 699 -11.12 43.79 -10.48
CA GLY A 699 -9.79 44.40 -10.55
C GLY A 699 -9.67 45.47 -11.65
N GLY A 700 -8.55 46.21 -11.68
CA GLY A 700 -8.35 47.29 -12.65
C GLY A 700 -8.32 46.80 -14.12
N ARG A 701 -7.66 45.66 -14.34
CA ARG A 701 -7.52 45.01 -15.64
C ARG A 701 -8.84 44.37 -16.08
N GLU A 702 -9.41 43.52 -15.24
CA GLU A 702 -10.67 42.81 -15.51
C GLU A 702 -11.80 43.80 -15.72
N ARG A 703 -11.82 44.90 -14.97
CA ARG A 703 -12.79 45.99 -15.16
C ARG A 703 -12.62 46.63 -16.54
N ALA A 704 -11.39 46.88 -16.98
CA ALA A 704 -11.16 47.44 -18.32
C ALA A 704 -11.63 46.49 -19.44
N ALA A 705 -11.39 45.18 -19.30
CA ALA A 705 -11.85 44.18 -20.25
C ALA A 705 -13.39 44.05 -20.28
N LEU A 706 -14.04 44.03 -19.12
CA LEU A 706 -15.50 44.01 -19.03
C LEU A 706 -16.13 45.32 -19.53
N GLN A 707 -15.48 46.48 -19.29
CA GLN A 707 -15.91 47.77 -19.83
C GLN A 707 -15.81 47.80 -21.36
N LEU A 708 -14.81 47.11 -21.92
CA LEU A 708 -14.67 46.96 -23.36
C LEU A 708 -15.83 46.14 -23.95
N LEU A 709 -16.22 45.03 -23.31
CA LEU A 709 -17.41 44.25 -23.70
C LEU A 709 -18.71 45.06 -23.55
N ALA A 710 -18.87 45.80 -22.46
CA ALA A 710 -20.04 46.68 -22.28
C ALA A 710 -20.10 47.78 -23.35
N LEU A 711 -18.94 48.32 -23.77
CA LEU A 711 -18.86 49.26 -24.88
C LEU A 711 -19.26 48.63 -26.23
N CYS A 712 -18.94 47.34 -26.45
CA CYS A 712 -19.39 46.62 -27.65
C CYS A 712 -20.92 46.56 -27.73
N ARG A 713 -21.58 46.30 -26.59
CA ARG A 713 -23.05 46.38 -26.48
C ARG A 713 -23.56 47.76 -26.81
N ASP A 714 -23.00 48.80 -26.21
CA ASP A 714 -23.43 50.18 -26.44
C ASP A 714 -23.28 50.57 -27.92
N LEU A 715 -22.16 50.18 -28.55
CA LEU A 715 -21.89 50.39 -29.98
C LEU A 715 -22.95 49.70 -30.86
N ARG A 716 -23.40 48.50 -30.48
CA ARG A 716 -24.43 47.74 -31.20
C ARG A 716 -25.83 48.33 -31.01
N THR A 717 -26.19 48.73 -29.79
CA THR A 717 -27.50 49.30 -29.48
C THR A 717 -27.63 50.78 -29.85
N GLY A 718 -26.54 51.42 -30.26
CA GLY A 718 -26.51 52.81 -30.74
C GLY A 718 -26.48 53.87 -29.64
N ALA A 719 -26.19 53.49 -28.39
CA ALA A 719 -26.14 54.40 -27.23
C ALA A 719 -24.74 54.71 -26.63
N PRO A 720 -23.62 54.71 -27.39
CA PRO A 720 -22.30 54.97 -26.80
C PRO A 720 -22.03 56.47 -26.63
N GLU A 721 -21.43 56.89 -25.51
CA GLU A 721 -20.84 58.24 -25.40
C GLU A 721 -19.74 58.45 -26.47
N PRO A 722 -19.56 59.68 -26.98
CA PRO A 722 -18.55 60.00 -28.00
C PRO A 722 -17.11 59.58 -27.63
N GLY A 723 -16.25 59.43 -28.64
CA GLY A 723 -14.84 59.05 -28.49
C GLY A 723 -14.62 57.54 -28.57
N TRP A 724 -15.29 56.85 -29.49
CA TRP A 724 -15.34 55.38 -29.55
C TRP A 724 -13.96 54.75 -29.74
N ALA A 725 -13.18 55.23 -30.72
CA ALA A 725 -11.87 54.66 -31.04
C ALA A 725 -10.85 54.87 -29.90
N ASP A 726 -10.84 56.06 -29.29
CA ASP A 726 -9.96 56.36 -28.15
C ASP A 726 -10.35 55.59 -26.90
N ARG A 727 -11.65 55.38 -26.66
CA ARG A 727 -12.14 54.54 -25.56
C ARG A 727 -11.77 53.08 -25.74
N VAL A 728 -11.97 52.50 -26.93
CA VAL A 728 -11.54 51.13 -27.25
C VAL A 728 -10.04 50.95 -27.02
N ARG A 729 -9.22 51.87 -27.52
CA ARG A 729 -7.76 51.83 -27.32
C ARG A 729 -7.36 51.93 -25.86
N THR A 730 -7.91 52.92 -25.15
CA THR A 730 -7.60 53.14 -23.72
C THR A 730 -7.97 51.93 -22.87
N LEU A 731 -9.12 51.31 -23.14
CA LEU A 731 -9.58 50.12 -22.42
C LEU A 731 -8.74 48.89 -22.79
N ARG A 732 -8.40 48.70 -24.07
CA ARG A 732 -7.49 47.63 -24.52
C ARG A 732 -6.14 47.73 -23.83
N ASP A 733 -5.55 48.92 -23.80
CA ASP A 733 -4.23 49.14 -23.19
C ASP A 733 -4.26 48.82 -21.68
N ARG A 734 -5.31 49.25 -20.97
CA ARG A 734 -5.51 48.97 -19.53
C ARG A 734 -5.83 47.52 -19.21
N ALA A 735 -6.38 46.76 -20.17
CA ALA A 735 -6.74 45.36 -20.01
C ALA A 735 -5.60 44.39 -20.36
N THR A 736 -4.40 44.88 -20.69
CA THR A 736 -3.28 44.05 -21.17
C THR A 736 -2.74 43.08 -20.09
N PRO A 737 -2.44 41.81 -20.44
CA PRO A 737 -2.75 41.13 -21.71
C PRO A 737 -4.24 40.84 -21.89
N LEU A 738 -4.83 41.20 -23.03
CA LEU A 738 -6.27 41.03 -23.29
C LEU A 738 -6.58 39.66 -23.92
N GLU A 739 -7.72 39.07 -23.59
CA GLU A 739 -8.21 37.83 -24.17
C GLU A 739 -8.52 38.01 -25.67
N PRO A 740 -8.01 37.14 -26.58
CA PRO A 740 -8.19 37.32 -28.03
C PRO A 740 -9.65 37.46 -28.51
N PRO A 741 -10.62 36.70 -27.96
CA PRO A 741 -12.03 36.87 -28.34
C PRO A 741 -12.59 38.26 -28.01
N VAL A 742 -12.17 38.86 -26.88
CA VAL A 742 -12.59 40.20 -26.47
C VAL A 742 -11.99 41.25 -27.39
N GLN A 743 -10.71 41.11 -27.76
CA GLN A 743 -10.04 42.01 -28.71
C GLN A 743 -10.69 41.96 -30.10
N GLU A 744 -10.95 40.75 -30.61
CA GLU A 744 -11.59 40.55 -31.90
C GLU A 744 -12.98 41.19 -31.93
N ARG A 745 -13.80 40.89 -30.93
CA ARG A 745 -15.16 41.45 -30.80
C ARG A 745 -15.15 42.97 -30.74
N ALA A 746 -14.30 43.58 -29.90
CA ALA A 746 -14.21 45.03 -29.79
C ALA A 746 -13.86 45.69 -31.13
N SER A 747 -12.95 45.07 -31.88
CA SER A 747 -12.54 45.55 -33.19
C SER A 747 -13.67 45.43 -34.22
N ILE A 748 -14.42 44.31 -34.20
CA ILE A 748 -15.58 44.08 -35.07
C ILE A 748 -16.70 45.07 -34.76
N SER A 749 -17.13 45.19 -33.50
CA SER A 749 -18.23 46.08 -33.10
C SER A 749 -17.93 47.55 -33.41
N LEU A 750 -16.68 47.99 -33.20
CA LEU A 750 -16.26 49.34 -33.59
C LEU A 750 -16.30 49.52 -35.11
N ALA A 751 -15.75 48.57 -35.87
CA ALA A 751 -15.72 48.62 -37.33
C ALA A 751 -17.13 48.65 -37.94
N GLU A 752 -18.03 47.79 -37.47
CA GLU A 752 -19.42 47.73 -37.93
C GLU A 752 -20.18 49.02 -37.61
N ARG A 753 -19.97 49.60 -36.42
CA ARG A 753 -20.57 50.87 -36.05
C ARG A 753 -20.02 52.05 -36.87
N LEU A 754 -18.72 52.04 -37.17
CA LEU A 754 -18.07 53.00 -38.09
C LEU A 754 -18.43 52.78 -39.57
N LEU A 755 -19.12 51.69 -39.91
CA LEU A 755 -19.71 51.45 -41.23
C LEU A 755 -21.24 51.64 -41.21
N ALA A 756 -21.83 52.00 -40.08
CA ALA A 756 -23.25 52.31 -40.02
C ALA A 756 -23.55 53.64 -40.77
N PRO A 757 -24.73 53.77 -41.41
CA PRO A 757 -25.10 54.96 -42.18
C PRO A 757 -25.31 56.21 -41.31
N ASP A 758 -25.55 56.04 -40.01
CA ASP A 758 -25.83 57.09 -39.02
C ASP A 758 -24.59 57.46 -38.19
N ARG A 759 -23.39 57.02 -38.61
CA ARG A 759 -22.15 57.30 -37.87
C ARG A 759 -21.82 58.80 -37.82
N PRO A 760 -21.42 59.35 -36.65
CA PRO A 760 -20.89 60.71 -36.58
C PRO A 760 -19.53 60.81 -37.29
N GLY A 761 -19.34 61.82 -38.14
CA GLY A 761 -18.07 62.01 -38.87
C GLY A 761 -16.85 62.25 -37.97
N ALA A 762 -17.05 62.78 -36.76
CA ALA A 762 -15.99 62.99 -35.77
C ALA A 762 -15.37 61.66 -35.28
N GLU A 763 -16.16 60.61 -35.11
CA GLU A 763 -15.70 59.30 -34.64
C GLU A 763 -14.80 58.62 -35.67
N LEU A 764 -15.21 58.70 -36.93
CA LEU A 764 -14.42 58.19 -38.05
C LEU A 764 -13.12 58.97 -38.23
N TYR A 765 -13.14 60.29 -38.04
CA TYR A 765 -11.92 61.10 -38.06
C TYR A 765 -10.95 60.69 -36.95
N ALA A 766 -11.43 60.49 -35.72
CA ALA A 766 -10.63 60.03 -34.60
C ALA A 766 -10.04 58.63 -34.84
N PHE A 767 -10.84 57.69 -35.34
CA PHE A 767 -10.40 56.36 -35.76
C PHE A 767 -9.28 56.43 -36.80
N VAL A 768 -9.50 57.18 -37.88
CA VAL A 768 -8.54 57.31 -38.99
C VAL A 768 -7.23 57.95 -38.53
N ARG A 769 -7.29 58.93 -37.62
CA ARG A 769 -6.11 59.58 -37.03
C ARG A 769 -5.34 58.71 -36.03
N SER A 770 -5.97 57.68 -35.48
CA SER A 770 -5.31 56.79 -34.51
C SER A 770 -4.18 55.95 -35.12
N ASP A 771 -4.21 55.73 -36.43
CA ASP A 771 -3.29 54.88 -37.21
C ASP A 771 -3.06 53.48 -36.59
N ASP A 772 -4.07 52.96 -35.88
CA ASP A 772 -4.05 51.64 -35.27
C ASP A 772 -4.26 50.55 -36.34
N THR A 773 -3.21 49.81 -36.65
CA THR A 773 -3.19 48.84 -37.75
C THR A 773 -4.22 47.72 -37.58
N ASP A 774 -4.47 47.28 -36.35
CA ASP A 774 -5.37 46.18 -36.06
C ASP A 774 -6.83 46.61 -36.23
N LEU A 775 -7.16 47.81 -35.74
CA LEU A 775 -8.49 48.41 -35.91
C LEU A 775 -8.76 48.74 -37.39
N ILE A 776 -7.76 49.23 -38.13
CA ILE A 776 -7.87 49.49 -39.57
C ILE A 776 -8.06 48.19 -40.36
N ALA A 777 -7.37 47.11 -40.01
CA ALA A 777 -7.55 45.81 -40.62
C ALA A 777 -8.94 45.22 -40.32
N ALA A 778 -9.47 45.41 -39.11
CA ALA A 778 -10.84 45.02 -38.76
C ALA A 778 -11.88 45.80 -39.58
N TYR A 779 -11.69 47.11 -39.77
CA TYR A 779 -12.53 47.94 -40.64
C TYR A 779 -12.52 47.48 -42.10
N ASP A 780 -11.35 47.16 -42.65
CA ASP A 780 -11.24 46.60 -44.02
C ASP A 780 -12.04 45.30 -44.16
N ARG A 781 -11.87 44.36 -43.21
CA ARG A 781 -12.62 43.10 -43.19
C ARG A 781 -14.12 43.34 -43.12
N ALA A 782 -14.57 44.20 -42.19
CA ALA A 782 -16.00 44.52 -42.02
C ALA A 782 -16.60 45.20 -43.27
N ALA A 783 -15.84 46.05 -43.96
CA ALA A 783 -16.28 46.73 -45.18
C ALA A 783 -16.45 45.75 -46.36
N ARG A 784 -15.72 44.62 -46.35
CA ARG A 784 -15.78 43.57 -47.38
C ARG A 784 -16.90 42.54 -47.14
N THR A 785 -17.62 42.62 -46.03
CA THR A 785 -18.74 41.72 -45.73
C THR A 785 -19.92 41.92 -46.67
N GLU A 786 -20.72 40.87 -46.90
CA GLU A 786 -21.86 40.93 -47.81
C GLU A 786 -22.97 41.91 -47.38
N PRO A 787 -23.29 42.09 -46.08
CA PRO A 787 -24.24 43.12 -45.65
C PRO A 787 -23.80 44.53 -46.02
N THR A 788 -22.50 44.83 -45.96
CA THR A 788 -21.96 46.12 -46.39
C THR A 788 -22.03 46.27 -47.89
N ARG A 789 -21.63 45.23 -48.66
CA ARG A 789 -21.72 45.24 -50.12
C ARG A 789 -23.14 45.38 -50.64
N THR A 790 -24.10 44.70 -50.01
CA THR A 790 -25.52 44.83 -50.35
C THR A 790 -25.98 46.27 -50.13
N ARG A 791 -25.71 46.85 -48.94
CA ARG A 791 -26.02 48.27 -48.67
C ARG A 791 -25.38 49.21 -49.68
N LEU A 792 -24.13 48.97 -50.05
CA LEU A 792 -23.44 49.74 -51.07
C LEU A 792 -24.16 49.68 -52.41
N ARG A 793 -24.67 48.50 -52.85
CA ARG A 793 -25.38 48.34 -54.14
C ARG A 793 -26.81 48.86 -54.13
N THR A 794 -27.50 48.85 -52.98
CA THR A 794 -28.94 49.15 -52.91
C THR A 794 -29.26 50.54 -52.35
N ARG A 795 -28.32 51.24 -51.72
CA ARG A 795 -28.55 52.56 -51.10
C ARG A 795 -27.58 53.62 -51.64
N PRO A 796 -27.99 54.43 -52.64
CA PRO A 796 -27.14 55.46 -53.25
C PRO A 796 -26.52 56.43 -52.24
N ALA A 797 -27.29 56.89 -51.26
CA ALA A 797 -26.79 57.79 -50.22
C ALA A 797 -25.66 57.17 -49.37
N TYR A 798 -25.71 55.87 -49.12
CA TYR A 798 -24.67 55.15 -48.38
C TYR A 798 -23.39 54.99 -49.21
N ALA A 799 -23.52 54.67 -50.51
CA ALA A 799 -22.36 54.61 -51.41
C ALA A 799 -21.68 55.99 -51.59
N ALA A 800 -22.47 57.06 -51.67
CA ALA A 800 -21.98 58.44 -51.73
C ALA A 800 -21.22 58.85 -50.46
N ASP A 801 -21.75 58.45 -49.30
CA ASP A 801 -21.11 58.67 -48.00
C ASP A 801 -19.80 57.88 -47.87
N CYS A 802 -19.77 56.58 -48.21
CA CYS A 802 -18.53 55.78 -48.24
C CYS A 802 -17.47 56.35 -49.19
N PHE A 803 -17.86 56.80 -50.39
CA PHE A 803 -16.94 57.48 -51.32
C PHE A 803 -16.33 58.73 -50.67
N THR A 804 -17.18 59.54 -50.05
CA THR A 804 -16.76 60.78 -49.39
C THR A 804 -15.78 60.48 -48.26
N VAL A 805 -16.09 59.48 -47.43
CA VAL A 805 -15.28 59.06 -46.29
C VAL A 805 -13.92 58.47 -46.71
N TRP A 806 -13.89 57.53 -47.64
CA TRP A 806 -12.62 56.88 -48.05
C TRP A 806 -11.72 57.81 -48.88
N THR A 807 -12.24 58.96 -49.32
CA THR A 807 -11.45 60.03 -49.94
C THR A 807 -11.15 61.19 -48.98
N ALA A 808 -11.70 61.20 -47.76
CA ALA A 808 -11.71 62.37 -46.88
C ALA A 808 -10.35 62.72 -46.23
N HIS A 809 -9.39 61.80 -46.12
CA HIS A 809 -8.17 62.04 -45.35
C HIS A 809 -6.92 61.38 -45.96
N PRO A 810 -6.37 61.91 -47.06
CA PRO A 810 -5.25 61.29 -47.80
C PRO A 810 -3.90 61.29 -47.08
N HIS A 811 -3.83 61.86 -45.87
CA HIS A 811 -2.60 62.00 -45.07
C HIS A 811 -2.74 61.47 -43.64
N ALA A 812 -3.78 60.69 -43.35
CA ALA A 812 -4.05 60.24 -41.98
C ALA A 812 -3.15 59.11 -41.46
N GLY A 813 -2.27 58.57 -42.30
CA GLY A 813 -1.36 57.48 -41.95
C GLY A 813 -1.19 56.50 -43.12
N PRO A 814 -0.06 55.75 -43.18
CA PRO A 814 0.17 54.79 -44.26
C PRO A 814 -0.83 53.64 -44.26
N ALA A 815 -1.28 53.15 -43.09
CA ALA A 815 -2.22 52.04 -42.97
C ALA A 815 -3.61 52.41 -43.53
N TRP A 816 -4.18 53.54 -43.09
CA TRP A 816 -5.47 54.01 -43.61
C TRP A 816 -5.42 54.34 -45.09
N THR A 817 -4.34 54.98 -45.55
CA THR A 817 -4.20 55.36 -46.97
C THR A 817 -4.21 54.14 -47.90
N ALA A 818 -3.52 53.06 -47.50
CA ALA A 818 -3.53 51.80 -48.24
C ALA A 818 -4.91 51.14 -48.22
N THR A 819 -5.53 51.01 -47.05
CA THR A 819 -6.86 50.41 -46.88
C THR A 819 -7.95 51.19 -47.64
N ALA A 820 -8.00 52.51 -47.52
CA ALA A 820 -8.98 53.33 -48.20
C ALA A 820 -8.87 53.24 -49.73
N ALA A 821 -7.64 53.18 -50.28
CA ALA A 821 -7.42 52.96 -51.69
C ALA A 821 -7.92 51.57 -52.14
N ALA A 822 -7.64 50.51 -51.37
CA ALA A 822 -8.12 49.16 -51.65
C ALA A 822 -9.65 49.07 -51.58
N LEU A 823 -10.28 49.67 -50.55
CA LEU A 823 -11.74 49.68 -50.40
C LEU A 823 -12.44 50.43 -51.55
N LEU A 824 -11.90 51.55 -52.01
CA LEU A 824 -12.42 52.24 -53.20
C LEU A 824 -12.37 51.32 -54.43
N GLU A 825 -11.21 50.73 -54.71
CA GLU A 825 -10.98 49.97 -55.94
C GLU A 825 -11.66 48.60 -55.95
N GLU A 826 -11.64 47.89 -54.83
CA GLU A 826 -12.03 46.48 -54.73
C GLU A 826 -13.43 46.29 -54.12
N VAL A 827 -13.97 47.28 -53.40
CA VAL A 827 -15.28 47.18 -52.73
C VAL A 827 -16.30 48.15 -53.32
N LEU A 828 -16.02 49.46 -53.30
CA LEU A 828 -17.00 50.47 -53.74
C LEU A 828 -17.19 50.46 -55.26
N ARG A 829 -16.10 50.45 -56.03
CA ARG A 829 -16.20 50.52 -57.50
C ARG A 829 -16.97 49.33 -58.08
N PRO A 830 -16.71 48.06 -57.69
CA PRO A 830 -17.53 46.95 -58.16
C PRO A 830 -19.00 47.08 -57.74
N ALA A 831 -19.29 47.54 -56.53
CA ALA A 831 -20.65 47.76 -56.06
C ALA A 831 -21.40 48.83 -56.89
N VAL A 832 -20.78 50.00 -57.11
CA VAL A 832 -21.36 51.08 -57.94
C VAL A 832 -21.54 50.64 -59.39
N ARG A 833 -20.60 49.85 -59.95
CA ARG A 833 -20.73 49.33 -61.32
C ARG A 833 -21.83 48.28 -61.50
N SER A 834 -22.24 47.63 -60.42
CA SER A 834 -23.37 46.69 -60.43
C SER A 834 -24.74 47.37 -60.29
N MET A 835 -24.78 48.68 -60.01
CA MET A 835 -26.01 49.45 -59.96
C MET A 835 -26.56 49.81 -61.35
N GLY A 836 -27.86 50.06 -61.44
CA GLY A 836 -28.47 50.70 -62.61
C GLY A 836 -28.03 52.17 -62.76
N ALA A 837 -28.09 52.70 -63.99
CA ALA A 837 -27.62 54.06 -64.30
C ALA A 837 -28.32 55.17 -63.47
N GLU A 838 -29.60 54.97 -63.14
CA GLU A 838 -30.38 55.89 -62.29
C GLU A 838 -29.80 55.98 -60.87
N LEU A 839 -29.51 54.83 -60.24
CA LEU A 839 -28.92 54.77 -58.91
C LEU A 839 -27.51 55.37 -58.90
N VAL A 840 -26.71 55.18 -59.96
CA VAL A 840 -25.37 55.80 -60.07
C VAL A 840 -25.46 57.33 -60.19
N ALA A 841 -26.44 57.86 -60.92
CA ALA A 841 -26.68 59.30 -61.01
C ALA A 841 -27.09 59.87 -59.64
N GLU A 842 -27.91 59.14 -58.87
CA GLU A 842 -28.30 59.52 -57.52
C GLU A 842 -27.11 59.51 -56.54
N VAL A 843 -26.17 58.57 -56.68
CA VAL A 843 -24.90 58.59 -55.92
C VAL A 843 -24.11 59.86 -56.25
N GLU A 844 -23.94 60.18 -57.54
CA GLU A 844 -23.19 61.37 -57.98
C GLU A 844 -23.81 62.67 -57.44
N GLU A 845 -25.13 62.79 -57.55
CA GLU A 845 -25.87 63.94 -57.04
C GLU A 845 -25.70 64.05 -55.52
N THR A 846 -25.79 62.93 -54.80
CA THR A 846 -25.62 62.91 -53.34
C THR A 846 -24.20 63.30 -52.92
N VAL A 847 -23.16 62.82 -53.61
CA VAL A 847 -21.76 63.27 -53.39
C VAL A 847 -21.59 64.76 -53.67
N GLY A 848 -22.28 65.28 -54.70
CA GLY A 848 -22.29 66.71 -55.02
C GLY A 848 -22.95 67.57 -53.95
N ARG A 849 -24.03 67.06 -53.32
CA ARG A 849 -24.78 67.74 -52.25
C ARG A 849 -24.04 67.75 -50.91
N THR A 850 -23.37 66.66 -50.53
CA THR A 850 -22.69 66.53 -49.22
C THR A 850 -21.23 66.99 -49.23
N GLY A 851 -20.65 67.25 -50.41
CA GLY A 851 -19.24 67.57 -50.59
C GLY A 851 -18.92 69.05 -50.87
N SER A 852 -17.65 69.43 -50.70
CA SER A 852 -17.12 70.70 -51.21
C SER A 852 -17.16 70.74 -52.75
N SER A 853 -17.32 71.93 -53.34
CA SER A 853 -17.36 72.15 -54.79
C SER A 853 -16.21 71.41 -55.51
N GLY A 854 -16.56 70.39 -56.31
CA GLY A 854 -15.60 69.57 -57.06
C GLY A 854 -15.64 68.06 -56.76
N ARG A 855 -16.30 67.61 -55.68
CA ARG A 855 -16.38 66.16 -55.36
C ARG A 855 -17.19 65.33 -56.35
N ALA A 856 -18.26 65.87 -56.93
CA ALA A 856 -19.02 65.17 -57.98
C ALA A 856 -18.17 64.88 -59.24
N ASN A 857 -17.30 65.83 -59.64
CA ASN A 857 -16.34 65.60 -60.73
C ASN A 857 -15.33 64.53 -60.35
N ALA A 858 -14.81 64.55 -59.11
CA ALA A 858 -13.87 63.54 -58.62
C ALA A 858 -14.49 62.13 -58.59
N PHE A 859 -15.76 62.01 -58.22
CA PHE A 859 -16.52 60.75 -58.31
C PHE A 859 -16.64 60.26 -59.75
N ARG A 860 -17.03 61.14 -60.69
CA ARG A 860 -17.13 60.81 -62.12
C ARG A 860 -15.80 60.34 -62.71
N ASP A 861 -14.70 60.99 -62.36
CA ASP A 861 -13.38 60.65 -62.87
C ASP A 861 -12.88 59.32 -62.30
N TRP A 862 -13.12 59.08 -61.01
CA TRP A 862 -12.80 57.83 -60.35
C TRP A 862 -13.63 56.65 -60.88
N ASN A 863 -14.93 56.81 -61.15
CA ASN A 863 -15.79 55.73 -61.63
C ASN A 863 -15.47 55.34 -63.09
N ARG A 864 -15.17 56.33 -63.94
CA ARG A 864 -14.85 56.14 -65.38
C ARG A 864 -13.48 55.50 -65.62
N SER A 865 -12.55 55.61 -64.68
CA SER A 865 -11.19 55.11 -64.85
C SER A 865 -11.12 53.56 -64.80
N ARG A 866 -10.48 52.92 -65.81
CA ARG A 866 -10.12 51.48 -65.80
C ARG A 866 -8.68 51.33 -65.26
N ALA A 867 -8.54 50.97 -63.99
CA ALA A 867 -7.37 50.51 -63.22
C ALA A 867 -5.93 50.94 -63.63
N LEU A 868 -5.26 51.71 -62.75
CA LEU A 868 -3.94 51.42 -62.12
C LEU A 868 -3.43 52.66 -61.35
N GLY A 869 -3.65 52.67 -60.03
CA GLY A 869 -2.64 53.08 -59.05
C GLY A 869 -2.22 54.56 -58.87
N ARG A 870 -2.91 55.60 -59.37
CA ARG A 870 -2.42 56.99 -59.18
C ARG A 870 -3.49 58.09 -58.93
N LEU A 871 -4.54 57.81 -58.16
CA LEU A 871 -5.49 58.85 -57.75
C LEU A 871 -5.14 59.54 -56.41
N GLY A 872 -4.33 58.93 -55.56
CA GLY A 872 -3.88 59.54 -54.29
C GLY A 872 -2.92 60.73 -54.42
N ARG A 873 -2.38 61.02 -55.61
CA ARG A 873 -1.37 62.08 -55.82
C ARG A 873 -1.84 63.31 -56.60
N ARG A 874 -3.04 63.31 -57.19
CA ARG A 874 -3.46 64.41 -58.09
C ARG A 874 -4.51 65.37 -57.54
N ILE A 875 -5.07 65.10 -56.35
CA ILE A 875 -6.03 66.02 -55.72
C ILE A 875 -5.33 67.11 -54.85
N VAL A 876 -4.04 66.94 -54.53
CA VAL A 876 -3.25 67.91 -53.73
C VAL A 876 -2.83 69.16 -54.53
N GLY A 877 -3.01 69.20 -55.85
CA GLY A 877 -2.45 70.27 -56.70
C GLY A 877 -3.36 71.43 -57.07
N ARG A 878 -4.63 71.47 -56.64
CA ARG A 878 -5.58 72.44 -57.24
C ARG A 878 -6.68 73.00 -56.34
N VAL A 879 -6.33 73.49 -55.15
CA VAL A 879 -7.09 74.58 -54.49
C VAL A 879 -6.09 75.48 -53.73
N ARG A 880 -6.12 76.79 -54.04
CA ARG A 880 -5.40 77.96 -53.47
C ARG A 880 -4.07 78.42 -54.12
N ARG A 881 -4.22 79.17 -55.21
CA ARG A 881 -4.04 80.64 -55.21
C ARG A 881 -5.33 81.25 -55.77
N GLY A 882 -5.95 82.16 -55.02
CA GLY A 882 -7.31 82.68 -55.21
C GLY A 882 -8.09 82.53 -53.93
#